data_AF-A0A286ALA0-F1
#
_entry.id   AF-A0A286ALA0-F1
#
_cell.length_a   1.000
_cell.length_b   1.000
_cell.length_c   1.000
_cell.angle_alpha   90.00
_cell.angle_beta   90.00
_cell.angle_gamma   90.00
#
_symmetry.space_group_name_H-M   'P 1'
#
loop_
_entity.id
_entity.type
_entity.pdbx_description
1 polymer ?
#
loop_
_entity_poly.entity_id
_entity_poly.type
_entity_poly.pdbx_seq_one_letter_code
_entity_poly.pdbx_strand_id
1 'polypeptide(L)'
;MADSQGASSVISLPKGGGALHGIGEKFSPDLHTGTGNFTVPISLPPGRNGFQPQINLVYSTGQSNGPYGLGWGLSIPGISRKTSKRIPRYRDGSDNIDEQDIFIMSGAEDLVSLRILDSGITQYRPRTEGLFAQIERHVDTQNDFWEVRSKDGLVSRYGTADKRGIDAAVIADPESDDQSKIFAWKLTRTTDPFGNRIEYEYERDTGQDGPHHWDQIYLERIRYVDYETDGQTNFLVEVTFDFEDRIDPFSEYRSSFEIRTRKRCTKISIKTHAGEERLVRTYDLIYLDQRPELAALLPINGASLLSQVLVTGHDAENTESLPPLEFSYTQFQPDKGRITELGGESLPSTSLANPNLELVDLFGQGFPDILELSGVARYWRNMGDGQFDFPRSMNDAPGDLALADTGVQLIDANGNGRLDLLVTTSLMSGYYPLLFGGLWDQLSFRQYPFAPSFGLKHTEVKLIDLDGDGVTDAIDNRSGTNLNCFFNDPVDGWNQTLSLARPSGFPASFADPRVKWGDMSGDGLQDVIIINGNSVEYKPNLGYGRWGESIFMENALDLPFGYDPKRILVGDIDGDGLADLIYVDSDTVTLWINQSGNRWSDPVVISDTPAVSNLDALRMADMHGTGINGLLWSKDAIWFGQSSFSFLDFIGGVKPYLLQEMRN
;
A
#
# COMPACT_ATOMS: atom_id res chain seq x y z
N MET A 1 9.50 -43.69 40.46
CA MET A 1 10.64 -42.82 40.84
C MET A 1 10.97 -41.93 39.66
N ALA A 2 10.59 -40.67 39.76
CA ALA A 2 11.25 -39.51 39.15
C ALA A 2 10.54 -38.29 39.75
N ASP A 3 10.97 -37.89 40.95
CA ASP A 3 10.66 -36.57 41.52
C ASP A 3 11.34 -35.52 40.63
N SER A 4 10.56 -34.74 39.86
CA SER A 4 11.03 -33.50 39.26
C SER A 4 10.71 -32.36 40.22
N GLN A 5 11.78 -31.72 40.70
CA GLN A 5 11.78 -30.58 41.62
C GLN A 5 10.69 -29.55 41.31
N GLY A 6 9.71 -29.44 42.20
CA GLY A 6 8.92 -28.21 42.33
C GLY A 6 9.86 -27.13 42.84
N ALA A 7 10.10 -26.10 42.03
CA ALA A 7 10.88 -24.95 42.45
C ALA A 7 10.21 -24.34 43.69
N SER A 8 10.84 -24.47 44.85
CA SER A 8 10.45 -23.72 46.04
C SER A 8 10.61 -22.24 45.70
N SER A 9 9.51 -21.48 45.69
CA SER A 9 9.53 -20.03 45.51
C SER A 9 10.22 -19.37 46.70
N VAL A 10 11.54 -19.23 46.63
CA VAL A 10 12.30 -18.47 47.62
C VAL A 10 11.99 -17.00 47.38
N ILE A 11 11.22 -16.40 48.30
CA ILE A 11 11.04 -14.94 48.34
C ILE A 11 12.43 -14.33 48.58
N SER A 12 12.94 -13.63 47.59
CA SER A 12 14.22 -12.94 47.67
C SER A 12 14.06 -11.54 47.13
N LEU A 13 14.80 -10.60 47.72
CA LEU A 13 14.89 -9.26 47.15
C LEU A 13 15.61 -9.35 45.79
N PRO A 14 15.22 -8.52 44.81
CA PRO A 14 16.00 -8.38 43.58
C PRO A 14 17.44 -8.07 43.97
N LYS A 15 18.40 -8.85 43.44
CA LYS A 15 19.81 -8.50 43.60
C LYS A 15 20.02 -7.19 42.83
N GLY A 16 20.53 -6.16 43.50
CA GLY A 16 20.69 -4.82 42.94
C GLY A 16 21.41 -4.82 41.59
N GLY A 17 21.01 -3.89 40.71
CA GLY A 17 21.56 -3.69 39.38
C GLY A 17 22.86 -2.86 39.36
N GLY A 18 23.64 -3.02 38.28
CA GLY A 18 24.85 -2.25 37.99
C GLY A 18 25.13 -2.04 36.48
N ALA A 19 24.27 -2.57 35.61
CA ALA A 19 24.35 -2.39 34.17
C ALA A 19 23.14 -1.59 33.68
N LEU A 20 23.40 -0.44 33.06
CA LEU A 20 22.40 0.32 32.32
C LEU A 20 22.14 -0.42 31.00
N HIS A 21 20.88 -0.74 30.73
CA HIS A 21 20.44 -1.33 29.47
C HIS A 21 19.47 -0.34 28.80
N GLY A 22 19.44 -0.35 27.46
CA GLY A 22 18.40 0.35 26.69
C GLY A 22 17.01 -0.26 26.92
N ILE A 23 16.05 0.09 26.07
CA ILE A 23 14.67 -0.40 26.20
C ILE A 23 14.46 -1.80 25.62
N GLY A 24 15.53 -2.45 25.13
CA GLY A 24 15.47 -3.77 24.51
C GLY A 24 15.24 -3.69 23.00
N GLU A 25 15.50 -2.53 22.42
CA GLU A 25 15.36 -2.25 21.01
C GLU A 25 16.29 -3.10 20.15
N LYS A 26 15.78 -3.58 19.02
CA LYS A 26 16.51 -4.49 18.15
C LYS A 26 16.27 -4.17 16.68
N PHE A 27 17.36 -4.09 15.93
CA PHE A 27 17.34 -4.16 14.47
C PHE A 27 17.49 -5.62 14.02
N SER A 28 16.68 -6.02 13.05
CA SER A 28 16.85 -7.29 12.36
C SER A 28 16.50 -7.14 10.88
N PRO A 29 17.43 -7.49 9.96
CA PRO A 29 17.06 -7.63 8.56
C PRO A 29 16.21 -8.89 8.38
N ASP A 30 15.18 -8.80 7.55
CA ASP A 30 14.54 -9.98 6.99
C ASP A 30 15.41 -10.47 5.81
N LEU A 31 16.03 -11.64 5.98
CA LEU A 31 16.95 -12.20 5.01
C LEU A 31 16.26 -12.72 3.74
N HIS A 32 14.94 -12.89 3.75
CA HIS A 32 14.17 -13.35 2.60
C HIS A 32 13.61 -12.19 1.79
N THR A 33 13.07 -11.17 2.46
CA THR A 33 12.47 -9.99 1.80
C THR A 33 13.47 -8.85 1.59
N GLY A 34 14.61 -8.86 2.27
CA GLY A 34 15.59 -7.76 2.24
C GLY A 34 15.14 -6.53 3.03
N THR A 35 14.00 -6.59 3.71
CA THR A 35 13.46 -5.48 4.50
C THR A 35 14.23 -5.25 5.80
N GLY A 36 14.37 -3.98 6.19
CA GLY A 36 14.89 -3.60 7.49
C GLY A 36 13.77 -3.56 8.50
N ASN A 37 13.87 -4.32 9.59
CA ASN A 37 12.89 -4.29 10.67
C ASN A 37 13.52 -3.77 11.97
N PHE A 38 12.79 -2.93 12.68
CA PHE A 38 13.19 -2.44 14.00
C PHE A 38 12.05 -2.66 15.00
N THR A 39 12.39 -2.99 16.24
CA THR A 39 11.39 -3.32 17.25
C THR A 39 11.69 -2.59 18.55
N VAL A 40 10.70 -1.87 19.06
CA VAL A 40 10.68 -1.24 20.38
C VAL A 40 9.66 -1.98 21.26
N PRO A 41 10.10 -2.79 22.24
CA PRO A 41 9.18 -3.55 23.07
C PRO A 41 8.48 -2.64 24.10
N ILE A 42 7.17 -2.79 24.26
CA ILE A 42 6.41 -2.10 25.30
C ILE A 42 6.44 -2.98 26.55
N SER A 43 7.28 -2.62 27.51
CA SER A 43 7.44 -3.36 28.76
C SER A 43 6.21 -3.18 29.67
N LEU A 44 5.48 -4.28 29.88
CA LEU A 44 4.29 -4.36 30.73
C LEU A 44 4.57 -5.11 32.04
N PRO A 45 3.84 -4.82 33.13
CA PRO A 45 3.84 -5.66 34.33
C PRO A 45 3.56 -7.14 34.01
N PRO A 46 4.28 -8.10 34.62
CA PRO A 46 4.01 -9.50 34.36
C PRO A 46 2.60 -9.88 34.84
N GLY A 47 1.86 -10.61 34.01
CA GLY A 47 0.58 -11.18 34.37
C GLY A 47 0.71 -12.48 35.15
N ARG A 48 -0.43 -13.05 35.57
CA ARG A 48 -0.46 -14.34 36.28
C ARG A 48 0.17 -15.42 35.41
N ASN A 49 1.15 -16.14 35.94
CA ASN A 49 1.91 -17.16 35.20
C ASN A 49 2.52 -16.67 33.88
N GLY A 50 2.85 -15.38 33.76
CA GLY A 50 3.38 -14.81 32.52
C GLY A 50 2.33 -14.58 31.42
N PHE A 51 1.03 -14.64 31.77
CA PHE A 51 -0.06 -14.32 30.85
C PHE A 51 -0.35 -12.81 30.85
N GLN A 52 0.34 -12.10 29.97
CA GLN A 52 0.14 -10.69 29.66
C GLN A 52 0.17 -10.48 28.14
N PRO A 53 -0.41 -9.40 27.61
CA PRO A 53 -0.30 -9.08 26.20
C PRO A 53 1.17 -8.86 25.79
N GLN A 54 1.51 -9.28 24.56
CA GLN A 54 2.81 -9.00 23.97
C GLN A 54 2.65 -7.89 22.93
N ILE A 55 3.17 -6.71 23.26
CA ILE A 55 2.99 -5.50 22.44
C ILE A 55 4.35 -4.95 22.08
N ASN A 56 4.59 -4.77 20.79
CA ASN A 56 5.78 -4.13 20.28
C ASN A 56 5.39 -3.05 19.28
N LEU A 57 6.09 -1.93 19.35
CA LEU A 57 6.10 -0.94 18.30
C LEU A 57 7.15 -1.40 17.27
N VAL A 58 6.71 -1.72 16.07
CA VAL A 58 7.53 -2.34 15.02
C VAL A 58 7.62 -1.40 13.84
N TYR A 59 8.84 -1.19 13.35
CA TYR A 59 9.12 -0.54 12.09
C TYR A 59 9.46 -1.60 11.04
N SER A 60 8.99 -1.42 9.82
CA SER A 60 9.47 -2.14 8.65
C SER A 60 9.62 -1.19 7.46
N THR A 61 10.71 -1.32 6.70
CA THR A 61 10.90 -0.53 5.48
C THR A 61 9.83 -0.77 4.42
N GLY A 62 9.13 -1.91 4.48
CA GLY A 62 8.02 -2.24 3.57
C GLY A 62 6.63 -1.93 4.12
N GLN A 63 6.54 -1.33 5.31
CA GLN A 63 5.25 -1.00 5.92
C GLN A 63 4.81 0.41 5.51
N SER A 64 3.53 0.56 5.17
CA SER A 64 2.92 1.84 4.79
C SER A 64 2.71 2.77 6.00
N ASN A 65 2.08 3.91 5.75
CA ASN A 65 1.68 4.85 6.80
C ASN A 65 0.60 4.24 7.71
N GLY A 66 0.48 4.74 8.94
CA GLY A 66 -0.44 4.19 9.93
C GLY A 66 -0.58 5.07 11.17
N PRO A 67 -1.33 4.63 12.19
CA PRO A 67 -1.55 5.40 13.41
C PRO A 67 -0.30 5.66 14.27
N TYR A 68 0.87 5.12 13.90
CA TYR A 68 2.13 5.28 14.63
C TYR A 68 3.20 6.00 13.79
N GLY A 69 2.82 6.59 12.65
CA GLY A 69 3.71 7.21 11.68
C GLY A 69 4.15 6.26 10.56
N LEU A 70 4.82 6.82 9.55
CA LEU A 70 5.25 6.08 8.36
C LEU A 70 6.18 4.92 8.73
N GLY A 71 5.83 3.72 8.27
CA GLY A 71 6.61 2.50 8.48
C GLY A 71 6.46 1.88 9.87
N TRP A 72 5.74 2.52 10.79
CA TRP A 72 5.56 2.04 12.17
C TRP A 72 4.16 1.48 12.40
N GLY A 73 4.07 0.41 13.19
CA GLY A 73 2.80 -0.12 13.68
C GLY A 73 2.92 -0.88 14.99
N LEU A 74 1.78 -1.20 15.58
CA LEU A 74 1.70 -1.99 16.81
C LEU A 74 1.44 -3.46 16.47
N SER A 75 2.18 -4.37 17.09
CA SER A 75 2.08 -5.81 16.83
C SER A 75 0.84 -6.46 17.49
N ILE A 76 -0.37 -6.06 17.09
CA ILE A 76 -1.64 -6.66 17.54
C ILE A 76 -2.20 -7.53 16.41
N PRO A 77 -2.51 -8.82 16.66
CA PRO A 77 -3.05 -9.67 15.62
C PRO A 77 -4.48 -9.27 15.24
N GLY A 78 -4.84 -9.51 13.99
CA GLY A 78 -6.19 -9.30 13.45
C GLY A 78 -6.51 -10.32 12.35
N ILE A 79 -7.77 -10.34 11.95
CA ILE A 79 -8.24 -11.05 10.76
C ILE A 79 -8.85 -10.01 9.81
N SER A 80 -8.51 -10.07 8.53
CA SER A 80 -9.06 -9.16 7.52
C SER A 80 -9.30 -9.89 6.22
N ARG A 81 -10.08 -9.27 5.33
CA ARG A 81 -10.17 -9.72 3.95
C ARG A 81 -8.86 -9.45 3.23
N LYS A 82 -8.47 -10.38 2.37
CA LYS A 82 -7.30 -10.26 1.50
C LYS A 82 -7.63 -9.30 0.36
N THR A 83 -6.69 -8.41 0.03
CA THR A 83 -6.85 -7.45 -1.06
C THR A 83 -5.78 -7.60 -2.15
N SER A 84 -4.73 -8.38 -1.93
CA SER A 84 -3.53 -8.41 -2.79
C SER A 84 -3.71 -9.19 -4.11
N LYS A 85 -4.85 -9.85 -4.30
CA LYS A 85 -5.15 -10.68 -5.47
C LYS A 85 -6.53 -10.43 -6.07
N ARG A 86 -7.29 -9.54 -5.46
CA ARG A 86 -8.63 -9.03 -5.83
C ARG A 86 -9.14 -8.27 -4.61
N ILE A 87 -9.82 -7.15 -4.80
CA ILE A 87 -10.48 -6.43 -3.70
C ILE A 87 -11.79 -7.14 -3.29
N PRO A 88 -12.29 -6.94 -2.06
CA PRO A 88 -13.46 -7.68 -1.57
C PRO A 88 -14.77 -7.38 -2.32
N ARG A 89 -15.56 -8.45 -2.55
CA ARG A 89 -16.93 -8.36 -3.09
C ARG A 89 -18.01 -8.47 -2.01
N TYR A 90 -17.64 -8.93 -0.81
CA TYR A 90 -18.53 -9.16 0.33
C TYR A 90 -19.66 -10.16 0.03
N ARG A 91 -19.35 -11.22 -0.73
CA ARG A 91 -20.30 -12.26 -1.15
C ARG A 91 -19.97 -13.64 -0.56
N ASP A 92 -19.61 -13.67 0.72
CA ASP A 92 -19.20 -14.90 1.44
C ASP A 92 -20.23 -16.03 1.42
N GLY A 93 -21.52 -15.69 1.30
CA GLY A 93 -22.62 -16.65 1.21
C GLY A 93 -22.92 -17.15 -0.20
N SER A 94 -22.12 -16.77 -1.21
CA SER A 94 -22.34 -17.21 -2.60
C SER A 94 -22.07 -18.70 -2.75
N ASP A 95 -22.91 -19.39 -3.54
CA ASP A 95 -22.67 -20.79 -3.95
C ASP A 95 -21.46 -20.90 -4.88
N ASN A 96 -21.07 -19.79 -5.52
CA ASN A 96 -19.86 -19.72 -6.34
C ASN A 96 -18.66 -19.35 -5.46
N ILE A 97 -17.72 -20.29 -5.30
CA ILE A 97 -16.52 -20.08 -4.48
C ILE A 97 -15.62 -18.96 -5.01
N ASP A 98 -15.65 -18.70 -6.33
CA ASP A 98 -14.86 -17.63 -6.96
C ASP A 98 -15.41 -16.22 -6.67
N GLU A 99 -16.63 -16.13 -6.13
CA GLU A 99 -17.22 -14.89 -5.64
C GLU A 99 -17.01 -14.67 -4.14
N GLN A 100 -16.53 -15.68 -3.41
CA GLN A 100 -16.26 -15.56 -1.98
C GLN A 100 -14.92 -14.87 -1.76
N ASP A 101 -14.84 -14.02 -0.73
CA ASP A 101 -13.59 -13.37 -0.38
C ASP A 101 -12.68 -14.31 0.41
N ILE A 102 -11.37 -14.09 0.27
CA ILE A 102 -10.34 -14.79 1.04
C ILE A 102 -10.02 -13.98 2.29
N PHE A 103 -9.84 -14.66 3.42
CA PHE A 103 -9.43 -14.04 4.68
C PHE A 103 -7.96 -14.30 4.97
N ILE A 104 -7.30 -13.37 5.65
CA ILE A 104 -5.94 -13.50 6.16
C ILE A 104 -5.94 -13.24 7.67
N MET A 105 -5.07 -13.95 8.38
CA MET A 105 -4.83 -13.75 9.81
C MET A 105 -3.40 -13.25 10.00
N SER A 106 -3.20 -12.24 10.85
CA SER A 106 -1.87 -11.68 11.10
C SER A 106 -0.87 -12.77 11.50
N GLY A 107 0.26 -12.84 10.78
CA GLY A 107 1.30 -13.85 11.02
C GLY A 107 0.96 -15.26 10.50
N ALA A 108 -0.12 -15.42 9.74
CA ALA A 108 -0.50 -16.65 9.06
C ALA A 108 -0.74 -16.42 7.57
N GLU A 109 -0.82 -17.52 6.83
CA GLU A 109 -1.16 -17.54 5.40
C GLU A 109 -2.68 -17.37 5.15
N ASP A 110 -3.06 -17.26 3.87
CA ASP A 110 -4.45 -17.24 3.40
C ASP A 110 -5.29 -18.33 4.09
N LEU A 111 -6.44 -17.94 4.65
CA LEU A 111 -7.38 -18.86 5.28
C LEU A 111 -8.25 -19.52 4.21
N VAL A 112 -8.27 -20.85 4.21
CA VAL A 112 -9.07 -21.68 3.31
C VAL A 112 -10.23 -22.28 4.11
N SER A 113 -11.45 -22.13 3.59
CA SER A 113 -12.64 -22.73 4.18
C SER A 113 -12.59 -24.26 4.04
N LEU A 114 -12.98 -24.97 5.11
CA LEU A 114 -12.99 -26.43 5.15
C LEU A 114 -14.40 -26.99 5.07
N ARG A 115 -15.27 -26.52 5.98
CA ARG A 115 -16.67 -26.94 6.06
C ARG A 115 -17.48 -25.88 6.77
N ILE A 116 -18.73 -25.74 6.34
CA ILE A 116 -19.77 -25.00 7.04
C ILE A 116 -20.54 -26.01 7.87
N LEU A 117 -20.65 -25.77 9.17
CA LEU A 117 -21.43 -26.56 10.11
C LEU A 117 -22.88 -26.04 10.11
N ASP A 118 -23.84 -26.92 10.41
CA ASP A 118 -25.28 -26.58 10.48
C ASP A 118 -25.60 -25.46 11.50
N SER A 119 -24.64 -25.14 12.39
CA SER A 119 -24.72 -24.09 13.40
C SER A 119 -24.33 -22.69 12.90
N GLY A 120 -24.09 -22.48 11.60
CA GLY A 120 -23.57 -21.19 11.09
C GLY A 120 -22.07 -20.98 11.37
N ILE A 121 -21.36 -22.05 11.73
CA ILE A 121 -19.92 -22.00 12.01
C ILE A 121 -19.16 -22.49 10.79
N THR A 122 -18.23 -21.70 10.29
CA THR A 122 -17.33 -22.10 9.21
C THR A 122 -15.95 -22.35 9.77
N GLN A 123 -15.41 -23.55 9.52
CA GLN A 123 -14.05 -23.90 9.93
C GLN A 123 -13.05 -23.52 8.84
N TYR A 124 -11.92 -22.94 9.27
CA TYR A 124 -10.83 -22.52 8.39
C TYR A 124 -9.51 -23.17 8.80
N ARG A 125 -8.58 -23.20 7.85
CA ARG A 125 -7.16 -23.47 8.09
C ARG A 125 -6.28 -22.54 7.26
N PRO A 126 -5.07 -22.20 7.71
CA PRO A 126 -4.09 -21.54 6.84
C PRO A 126 -3.75 -22.42 5.63
N ARG A 127 -3.50 -21.81 4.47
CA ARG A 127 -3.07 -22.52 3.24
C ARG A 127 -1.79 -23.32 3.48
N THR A 128 -0.84 -22.72 4.18
CA THR A 128 0.36 -23.39 4.69
C THR A 128 0.26 -23.47 6.21
N GLU A 129 0.11 -24.69 6.73
CA GLU A 129 -0.08 -24.90 8.17
C GLU A 129 1.21 -24.64 8.95
N GLY A 130 1.08 -23.94 10.08
CA GLY A 130 2.18 -23.58 10.97
C GLY A 130 1.74 -23.24 12.39
N LEU A 131 0.50 -22.75 12.53
CA LEU A 131 -0.10 -22.43 13.83
C LEU A 131 -0.60 -23.69 14.55
N PHE A 132 -1.08 -24.68 13.79
CA PHE A 132 -1.81 -25.84 14.29
C PHE A 132 -2.95 -25.42 15.24
N ALA A 133 -3.60 -24.30 14.90
CA ALA A 133 -4.72 -23.73 15.64
C ALA A 133 -6.05 -24.14 14.98
N GLN A 134 -7.09 -24.31 15.79
CA GLN A 134 -8.46 -24.42 15.30
C GLN A 134 -9.01 -23.00 15.06
N ILE A 135 -9.39 -22.70 13.83
CA ILE A 135 -9.89 -21.37 13.41
C ILE A 135 -11.34 -21.52 12.97
N GLU A 136 -12.23 -20.78 13.60
CA GLU A 136 -13.67 -20.83 13.33
C GLU A 136 -14.24 -19.42 13.16
N ARG A 137 -15.07 -19.21 12.14
CA ARG A 137 -15.90 -18.02 12.00
C ARG A 137 -17.32 -18.37 12.38
N HIS A 138 -17.92 -17.61 13.28
CA HIS A 138 -19.29 -17.76 13.75
C HIS A 138 -20.15 -16.72 13.04
N VAL A 139 -20.97 -17.14 12.08
CA VAL A 139 -21.86 -16.26 11.32
C VAL A 139 -23.29 -16.75 11.44
N ASP A 140 -24.11 -15.99 12.16
CA ASP A 140 -25.54 -16.29 12.33
C ASP A 140 -26.37 -14.99 12.43
N THR A 141 -27.61 -15.09 12.92
CA THR A 141 -28.48 -13.92 13.03
C THR A 141 -28.09 -12.94 14.14
N GLN A 142 -27.13 -13.29 15.00
CA GLN A 142 -26.63 -12.54 16.16
C GLN A 142 -25.09 -12.41 16.20
N ASN A 143 -24.35 -13.11 15.34
CA ASN A 143 -22.89 -13.18 15.37
C ASN A 143 -22.24 -12.96 13.99
N ASP A 144 -21.13 -12.23 13.97
CA ASP A 144 -20.08 -12.31 12.93
C ASP A 144 -18.71 -12.04 13.58
N PHE A 145 -18.12 -13.08 14.15
CA PHE A 145 -16.81 -13.00 14.82
C PHE A 145 -15.99 -14.27 14.57
N TRP A 146 -14.70 -14.21 14.89
CA TRP A 146 -13.80 -15.34 14.77
C TRP A 146 -13.33 -15.84 16.14
N GLU A 147 -13.22 -17.16 16.30
CA GLU A 147 -12.57 -17.80 17.45
C GLU A 147 -11.36 -18.61 16.96
N VAL A 148 -10.21 -18.39 17.58
CA VAL A 148 -8.96 -19.11 17.31
C VAL A 148 -8.49 -19.79 18.58
N ARG A 149 -8.38 -21.11 18.54
CA ARG A 149 -7.86 -21.93 19.64
C ARG A 149 -6.48 -22.45 19.26
N SER A 150 -5.44 -21.94 19.92
CA SER A 150 -4.05 -22.36 19.68
C SER A 150 -3.69 -23.65 20.41
N LYS A 151 -2.57 -24.26 20.02
CA LYS A 151 -2.10 -25.56 20.55
C LYS A 151 -1.74 -25.55 22.04
N ASP A 152 -1.43 -24.39 22.60
CA ASP A 152 -1.17 -24.17 24.03
C ASP A 152 -2.46 -23.97 24.84
N GLY A 153 -3.62 -24.01 24.18
CA GLY A 153 -4.94 -23.93 24.79
C GLY A 153 -5.47 -22.51 24.97
N LEU A 154 -4.77 -21.47 24.48
CA LEU A 154 -5.33 -20.12 24.46
C LEU A 154 -6.52 -20.04 23.48
N VAL A 155 -7.52 -19.28 23.86
CA VAL A 155 -8.69 -18.97 23.01
C VAL A 155 -8.69 -17.47 22.75
N SER A 156 -8.50 -17.07 21.50
CA SER A 156 -8.52 -15.68 21.05
C SER A 156 -9.77 -15.41 20.21
N ARG A 157 -10.42 -14.27 20.44
CA ARG A 157 -11.62 -13.83 19.69
C ARG A 157 -11.34 -12.56 18.92
N TYR A 158 -11.77 -12.52 17.66
CA TYR A 158 -11.66 -11.34 16.79
C TYR A 158 -13.05 -10.87 16.40
N GLY A 159 -13.37 -9.61 16.66
CA GLY A 159 -14.76 -9.14 16.75
C GLY A 159 -15.42 -9.53 18.08
N THR A 160 -16.64 -9.06 18.30
CA THR A 160 -17.39 -9.22 19.55
C THR A 160 -18.47 -10.30 19.39
N ALA A 161 -18.46 -11.30 20.26
CA ALA A 161 -19.52 -12.31 20.30
C ALA A 161 -20.86 -11.72 20.77
N ASP A 162 -21.96 -12.27 20.27
CA ASP A 162 -23.35 -11.83 20.50
C ASP A 162 -23.61 -10.37 20.11
N LYS A 163 -22.81 -9.85 19.16
CA LYS A 163 -22.85 -8.46 18.69
C LYS A 163 -23.01 -8.40 17.18
N ARG A 164 -24.25 -8.52 16.70
CA ARG A 164 -24.60 -8.18 15.31
C ARG A 164 -25.05 -6.72 15.21
N GLY A 165 -24.59 -6.03 14.16
CA GLY A 165 -24.76 -4.59 13.97
C GLY A 165 -23.47 -3.84 14.30
N ILE A 166 -23.59 -2.67 14.92
CA ILE A 166 -22.44 -1.81 15.25
C ILE A 166 -21.55 -2.47 16.32
N ASP A 167 -20.45 -3.08 15.87
CA ASP A 167 -19.40 -3.67 16.72
C ASP A 167 -18.15 -2.77 16.69
N ALA A 168 -17.72 -2.24 17.83
CA ALA A 168 -16.56 -1.34 17.91
C ALA A 168 -15.22 -2.01 17.53
N ALA A 169 -15.17 -3.33 17.45
CA ALA A 169 -13.96 -4.09 17.14
C ALA A 169 -13.86 -4.52 15.66
N VAL A 170 -14.73 -4.01 14.80
CA VAL A 170 -14.69 -4.28 13.35
C VAL A 170 -14.58 -3.01 12.53
N ILE A 171 -14.00 -3.11 11.34
CA ILE A 171 -14.03 -2.06 10.31
C ILE A 171 -14.99 -2.55 9.23
N ALA A 172 -16.00 -1.77 8.89
CA ALA A 172 -17.03 -2.13 7.92
C ALA A 172 -17.43 -0.94 7.05
N ASP A 173 -18.12 -1.21 5.94
CA ASP A 173 -18.63 -0.18 5.04
C ASP A 173 -19.49 0.84 5.81
N PRO A 174 -19.13 2.13 5.87
CA PRO A 174 -19.86 3.13 6.64
C PRO A 174 -21.26 3.42 6.06
N GLU A 175 -21.53 3.05 4.80
CA GLU A 175 -22.87 3.12 4.20
C GLU A 175 -23.78 1.94 4.59
N SER A 176 -23.25 0.92 5.27
CA SER A 176 -24.00 -0.26 5.69
C SER A 176 -24.67 -0.04 7.04
N ASP A 177 -25.98 0.18 7.05
CA ASP A 177 -26.80 0.37 8.27
C ASP A 177 -26.62 -0.74 9.33
N ASP A 178 -26.30 -1.96 8.90
CA ASP A 178 -26.15 -3.14 9.76
C ASP A 178 -24.70 -3.68 9.84
N GLN A 179 -23.72 -2.95 9.30
CA GLN A 179 -22.33 -3.40 9.13
C GLN A 179 -22.20 -4.76 8.43
N SER A 180 -23.10 -5.09 7.50
CA SER A 180 -23.07 -6.38 6.78
C SER A 180 -21.83 -6.56 5.90
N LYS A 181 -21.11 -5.48 5.56
CA LYS A 181 -19.84 -5.53 4.81
C LYS A 181 -18.63 -5.28 5.71
N ILE A 182 -18.32 -6.23 6.59
CA ILE A 182 -17.15 -6.17 7.47
C ILE A 182 -15.86 -6.47 6.69
N PHE A 183 -14.89 -5.56 6.71
CA PHE A 183 -13.57 -5.73 6.12
C PHE A 183 -12.55 -6.39 7.06
N ALA A 184 -12.55 -6.00 8.34
CA ALA A 184 -11.57 -6.48 9.31
C ALA A 184 -12.15 -6.67 10.71
N TRP A 185 -11.67 -7.70 11.42
CA TRP A 185 -12.00 -8.06 12.81
C TRP A 185 -10.74 -7.95 13.67
N LYS A 186 -10.79 -7.11 14.70
CA LYS A 186 -9.67 -6.92 15.64
C LYS A 186 -9.80 -7.84 16.86
N LEU A 187 -8.67 -8.21 17.46
CA LEU A 187 -8.63 -9.03 18.68
C LEU A 187 -9.38 -8.32 19.80
N THR A 188 -10.39 -8.96 20.41
CA THR A 188 -11.18 -8.42 21.52
C THR A 188 -10.88 -9.09 22.84
N ARG A 189 -10.53 -10.39 22.81
CA ARG A 189 -10.25 -11.15 24.02
C ARG A 189 -9.31 -12.32 23.76
N THR A 190 -8.39 -12.56 24.69
CA THR A 190 -7.63 -13.81 24.80
C THR A 190 -7.85 -14.42 26.18
N THR A 191 -8.15 -15.71 26.25
CA THR A 191 -8.37 -16.44 27.50
C THR A 191 -7.45 -17.65 27.57
N ASP A 192 -6.79 -17.85 28.71
CA ASP A 192 -5.94 -19.01 28.94
C ASP A 192 -6.72 -20.22 29.51
N PRO A 193 -6.11 -21.42 29.55
CA PRO A 193 -6.76 -22.61 30.12
C PRO A 193 -7.14 -22.51 31.60
N PHE A 194 -6.60 -21.52 32.33
CA PHE A 194 -6.87 -21.28 33.75
C PHE A 194 -8.00 -20.26 33.96
N GLY A 195 -8.58 -19.72 32.88
CA GLY A 195 -9.65 -18.74 32.92
C GLY A 195 -9.18 -17.29 33.06
N ASN A 196 -7.87 -17.03 33.04
CA ASN A 196 -7.36 -15.65 32.99
C ASN A 196 -7.69 -15.04 31.63
N ARG A 197 -8.00 -13.75 31.60
CA ARG A 197 -8.29 -13.02 30.36
C ARG A 197 -7.46 -11.77 30.16
N ILE A 198 -7.26 -11.46 28.89
CA ILE A 198 -6.81 -10.17 28.37
C ILE A 198 -7.95 -9.64 27.50
N GLU A 199 -8.38 -8.41 27.74
CA GLU A 199 -9.43 -7.72 26.97
C GLU A 199 -8.85 -6.52 26.23
N TYR A 200 -9.32 -6.31 25.01
CA TYR A 200 -8.90 -5.25 24.10
C TYR A 200 -10.15 -4.45 23.69
N GLU A 201 -10.10 -3.14 23.90
CA GLU A 201 -11.20 -2.22 23.60
C GLU A 201 -10.74 -1.19 22.58
N TYR A 202 -11.64 -0.78 21.69
CA TYR A 202 -11.36 0.10 20.57
C TYR A 202 -12.30 1.30 20.57
N GLU A 203 -11.76 2.46 20.23
CA GLU A 203 -12.52 3.66 19.92
C GLU A 203 -12.79 3.68 18.41
N ARG A 204 -14.05 3.88 18.01
CA ARG A 204 -14.44 4.02 16.60
C ARG A 204 -14.41 5.49 16.18
N ASP A 205 -13.81 5.72 15.02
CA ASP A 205 -13.79 6.97 14.29
C ASP A 205 -14.49 6.76 12.95
N THR A 206 -15.79 7.08 12.92
CA THR A 206 -16.61 7.05 11.72
C THR A 206 -17.27 8.40 11.54
N GLY A 207 -17.41 8.84 10.29
CA GLY A 207 -17.99 10.13 10.00
C GLY A 207 -18.02 10.44 8.52
N GLN A 208 -18.63 11.59 8.21
CA GLN A 208 -18.68 12.17 6.87
C GLN A 208 -18.24 13.63 6.95
N ASP A 209 -17.30 14.02 6.09
CA ASP A 209 -16.79 15.39 6.00
C ASP A 209 -16.43 15.70 4.55
N GLY A 210 -17.21 16.60 3.94
CA GLY A 210 -17.11 16.89 2.51
C GLY A 210 -17.22 15.62 1.65
N PRO A 211 -16.21 15.31 0.82
CA PRO A 211 -16.20 14.11 -0.03
C PRO A 211 -15.81 12.82 0.71
N HIS A 212 -15.37 12.91 1.97
CA HIS A 212 -14.91 11.75 2.74
C HIS A 212 -16.07 11.14 3.53
N HIS A 213 -16.17 9.81 3.51
CA HIS A 213 -17.12 9.02 4.30
C HIS A 213 -16.46 7.73 4.75
N TRP A 214 -16.05 7.65 6.02
CA TRP A 214 -15.10 6.64 6.49
C TRP A 214 -15.58 5.83 7.70
N ASP A 215 -14.94 4.66 7.87
CA ASP A 215 -14.90 3.90 9.12
C ASP A 215 -13.44 3.54 9.46
N GLN A 216 -13.03 3.79 10.70
CA GLN A 216 -11.72 3.43 11.25
C GLN A 216 -11.85 3.17 12.75
N ILE A 217 -10.95 2.35 13.31
CA ILE A 217 -10.91 2.05 14.74
C ILE A 217 -9.49 2.14 15.29
N TYR A 218 -9.36 2.65 16.51
CA TYR A 218 -8.09 2.77 17.22
C TYR A 218 -8.15 1.98 18.53
N LEU A 219 -7.08 1.27 18.86
CA LEU A 219 -7.00 0.53 20.12
C LEU A 219 -7.00 1.54 21.28
N GLU A 220 -8.06 1.57 22.10
CA GLU A 220 -8.20 2.52 23.20
C GLU A 220 -7.52 1.97 24.46
N ARG A 221 -7.76 0.69 24.76
CA ARG A 221 -7.40 0.09 26.05
C ARG A 221 -7.12 -1.40 25.94
N ILE A 222 -6.14 -1.86 26.72
CA ILE A 222 -5.93 -3.28 27.02
C ILE A 222 -5.98 -3.49 28.53
N ARG A 223 -6.75 -4.49 28.99
CA ARG A 223 -6.86 -4.85 30.41
C ARG A 223 -6.52 -6.31 30.64
N TYR A 224 -5.78 -6.59 31.70
CA TYR A 224 -5.42 -7.97 32.09
C TYR A 224 -5.19 -8.11 33.59
N VAL A 225 -4.98 -9.34 34.05
CA VAL A 225 -4.99 -9.70 35.48
C VAL A 225 -6.36 -9.43 36.10
N ASP A 226 -7.36 -10.14 35.60
CA ASP A 226 -8.75 -9.98 36.02
C ASP A 226 -9.03 -10.53 37.42
N TYR A 227 -9.90 -9.87 38.17
CA TYR A 227 -10.37 -10.30 39.49
C TYR A 227 -11.84 -9.92 39.67
N GLU A 228 -12.54 -10.65 40.53
CA GLU A 228 -13.93 -10.33 40.83
C GLU A 228 -14.07 -9.57 42.14
N THR A 229 -14.93 -8.55 42.12
CA THR A 229 -15.34 -7.80 43.32
C THR A 229 -16.80 -7.41 43.12
N ASP A 230 -17.65 -7.71 44.09
CA ASP A 230 -19.10 -7.44 44.06
C ASP A 230 -19.83 -7.95 42.80
N GLY A 231 -19.36 -9.09 42.25
CA GLY A 231 -19.94 -9.70 41.04
C GLY A 231 -19.57 -8.98 39.74
N GLN A 232 -18.67 -7.99 39.79
CA GLN A 232 -18.10 -7.34 38.61
C GLN A 232 -16.66 -7.81 38.41
N THR A 233 -16.29 -8.00 37.14
CA THR A 233 -14.91 -8.21 36.79
C THR A 233 -14.17 -6.89 36.70
N ASN A 234 -13.07 -6.80 37.42
CA ASN A 234 -12.11 -5.71 37.40
C ASN A 234 -10.74 -6.22 36.95
N PHE A 235 -9.80 -5.33 36.67
CA PHE A 235 -8.47 -5.67 36.17
C PHE A 235 -7.39 -4.93 36.96
N LEU A 236 -6.30 -5.61 37.32
CA LEU A 236 -5.21 -4.98 38.06
C LEU A 236 -4.28 -4.15 37.17
N VAL A 237 -4.25 -4.39 35.86
CA VAL A 237 -3.40 -3.65 34.94
C VAL A 237 -4.21 -3.17 33.74
N GLU A 238 -4.03 -1.90 33.42
CA GLU A 238 -4.62 -1.22 32.27
C GLU A 238 -3.52 -0.56 31.44
N VAL A 239 -3.60 -0.71 30.13
CA VAL A 239 -2.77 -0.01 29.15
C VAL A 239 -3.70 0.84 28.29
N THR A 240 -3.51 2.16 28.27
CA THR A 240 -4.29 3.08 27.44
C THR A 240 -3.43 3.71 26.36
N PHE A 241 -4.06 4.07 25.26
CA PHE A 241 -3.42 4.68 24.10
C PHE A 241 -4.09 6.02 23.82
N ASP A 242 -3.30 7.09 23.86
CA ASP A 242 -3.79 8.43 23.58
C ASP A 242 -3.47 8.77 22.12
N PHE A 243 -4.49 9.31 21.44
CA PHE A 243 -4.44 9.66 20.04
C PHE A 243 -4.76 11.15 19.85
N GLU A 244 -4.08 11.78 18.89
CA GLU A 244 -4.38 13.14 18.42
C GLU A 244 -4.70 13.12 16.92
N ASP A 245 -5.38 14.16 16.42
CA ASP A 245 -5.52 14.37 14.98
C ASP A 245 -4.13 14.58 14.36
N ARG A 246 -3.84 13.83 13.30
CA ARG A 246 -2.59 13.94 12.55
C ARG A 246 -2.65 15.05 11.52
N ILE A 247 -1.49 15.59 11.14
CA ILE A 247 -1.38 16.64 10.11
C ILE A 247 -1.55 16.11 8.69
N ASP A 248 -1.36 14.80 8.49
CA ASP A 248 -1.34 14.08 7.22
C ASP A 248 -2.40 12.95 7.21
N PRO A 249 -3.70 13.27 7.35
CA PRO A 249 -4.74 12.25 7.27
C PRO A 249 -4.73 11.57 5.89
N PHE A 250 -4.89 10.27 5.83
CA PHE A 250 -4.86 9.54 4.55
C PHE A 250 -5.98 8.50 4.48
N SER A 251 -6.31 8.09 3.26
CA SER A 251 -7.39 7.15 2.98
C SER A 251 -6.89 5.95 2.19
N GLU A 252 -7.50 4.79 2.42
CA GLU A 252 -7.30 3.57 1.63
C GLU A 252 -8.66 3.09 1.11
N TYR A 253 -8.70 2.55 -0.11
CA TYR A 253 -9.94 2.14 -0.79
C TYR A 253 -9.94 0.67 -1.25
N ARG A 254 -8.88 -0.10 -0.98
CA ARG A 254 -8.85 -1.56 -1.23
C ARG A 254 -9.95 -2.34 -0.49
N SER A 255 -10.59 -1.76 0.52
CA SER A 255 -11.81 -2.25 1.17
C SER A 255 -13.08 -2.08 0.31
N SER A 256 -12.98 -1.43 -0.84
CA SER A 256 -14.08 -1.00 -1.72
C SER A 256 -15.00 0.12 -1.15
N PHE A 257 -14.58 0.68 -0.03
CA PHE A 257 -15.10 1.86 0.67
C PHE A 257 -13.92 2.53 1.40
N GLU A 258 -14.07 3.77 1.83
CA GLU A 258 -12.99 4.53 2.45
C GLU A 258 -12.70 4.07 3.89
N ILE A 259 -11.44 3.70 4.14
CA ILE A 259 -10.88 3.63 5.49
C ILE A 259 -9.96 4.83 5.64
N ARG A 260 -10.32 5.78 6.51
CA ARG A 260 -9.55 7.02 6.69
C ARG A 260 -8.83 7.03 8.03
N THR A 261 -7.51 7.14 8.00
CA THR A 261 -6.69 7.26 9.20
C THR A 261 -6.45 8.74 9.48
N ARG A 262 -7.13 9.27 10.51
CA ARG A 262 -7.09 10.68 10.91
C ARG A 262 -6.34 10.93 12.20
N LYS A 263 -6.08 9.89 12.98
CA LYS A 263 -5.38 10.02 14.26
C LYS A 263 -4.03 9.33 14.25
N ARG A 264 -3.12 9.83 15.08
CA ARG A 264 -1.84 9.19 15.40
C ARG A 264 -1.67 9.06 16.91
N CYS A 265 -1.05 7.97 17.37
CA CYS A 265 -0.80 7.71 18.78
C CYS A 265 0.36 8.57 19.26
N THR A 266 0.15 9.30 20.34
CA THR A 266 1.17 10.16 20.98
C THR A 266 1.66 9.60 22.29
N LYS A 267 0.88 8.72 22.92
CA LYS A 267 1.24 8.18 24.23
C LYS A 267 0.64 6.81 24.50
N ILE A 268 1.46 5.96 25.13
CA ILE A 268 1.02 4.70 25.72
C ILE A 268 1.23 4.79 27.22
N SER A 269 0.14 4.68 27.99
CA SER A 269 0.16 4.81 29.45
C SER A 269 -0.19 3.48 30.11
N ILE A 270 0.63 3.07 31.09
CA ILE A 270 0.43 1.81 31.82
C ILE A 270 0.08 2.15 33.26
N LYS A 271 -1.07 1.66 33.71
CA LYS A 271 -1.61 1.87 35.04
C LYS A 271 -1.79 0.54 35.77
N THR A 272 -1.65 0.58 37.08
CA THR A 272 -1.96 -0.55 37.97
C THR A 272 -3.00 -0.15 39.00
N HIS A 273 -3.86 -1.08 39.39
CA HIS A 273 -4.98 -0.88 40.31
C HIS A 273 -4.88 -1.79 41.54
N ALA A 274 -3.71 -1.83 42.19
CA ALA A 274 -3.50 -2.59 43.43
C ALA A 274 -4.00 -1.80 44.66
N GLY A 275 -5.32 -1.57 44.73
CA GLY A 275 -5.98 -0.79 45.78
C GLY A 275 -6.30 0.65 45.38
N GLU A 276 -5.33 1.36 44.80
CA GLU A 276 -5.50 2.68 44.18
C GLU A 276 -4.94 2.65 42.76
N GLU A 277 -5.49 3.48 41.86
CA GLU A 277 -4.94 3.67 40.51
C GLU A 277 -3.58 4.37 40.60
N ARG A 278 -2.57 3.78 39.95
CA ARG A 278 -1.23 4.34 39.85
C ARG A 278 -0.71 4.21 38.43
N LEU A 279 -0.36 5.34 37.83
CA LEU A 279 0.46 5.38 36.63
C LEU A 279 1.85 4.83 36.98
N VAL A 280 2.32 3.82 36.24
CA VAL A 280 3.62 3.18 36.51
C VAL A 280 4.64 3.47 35.42
N ARG A 281 4.18 3.62 34.16
CA ARG A 281 5.07 3.85 33.03
C ARG A 281 4.33 4.54 31.88
N THR A 282 5.02 5.43 31.18
CA THR A 282 4.56 6.04 29.93
C THR A 282 5.60 5.86 28.83
N TYR A 283 5.11 5.73 27.60
CA TYR A 283 5.88 5.86 26.37
C TYR A 283 5.30 7.04 25.61
N ASP A 284 6.02 8.15 25.55
CA ASP A 284 5.63 9.33 24.80
C ASP A 284 6.27 9.23 23.40
N LEU A 285 5.44 9.21 22.36
CA LEU A 285 5.80 9.09 20.96
C LEU A 285 5.82 10.50 20.35
N ILE A 286 7.02 11.00 20.05
CA ILE A 286 7.24 12.36 19.58
C ILE A 286 7.59 12.33 18.09
N TYR A 287 6.79 13.02 17.29
CA TYR A 287 6.95 13.09 15.84
C TYR A 287 7.84 14.26 15.43
N LEU A 288 8.41 14.19 14.23
CA LEU A 288 9.37 15.19 13.73
C LEU A 288 8.77 16.60 13.65
N ASP A 289 7.47 16.73 13.34
CA ASP A 289 6.74 18.01 13.34
C ASP A 289 6.57 18.63 14.73
N GLN A 290 6.77 17.86 15.78
CA GLN A 290 6.77 18.32 17.17
C GLN A 290 8.17 18.75 17.65
N ARG A 291 9.18 18.75 16.76
CA ARG A 291 10.57 19.15 17.04
C ARG A 291 10.98 20.37 16.22
N PRO A 292 10.65 21.60 16.67
CA PRO A 292 10.93 22.84 15.93
C PRO A 292 12.41 23.03 15.58
N GLU A 293 13.33 22.51 16.40
CA GLU A 293 14.76 22.54 16.15
C GLU A 293 15.20 21.70 14.94
N LEU A 294 14.34 20.77 14.49
CA LEU A 294 14.54 19.92 13.32
C LEU A 294 13.59 20.26 12.17
N ALA A 295 12.95 21.43 12.17
CA ALA A 295 11.96 21.80 11.14
C ALA A 295 12.51 21.74 9.69
N ALA A 296 13.81 21.97 9.50
CA ALA A 296 14.47 21.84 8.19
C ALA A 296 14.53 20.39 7.66
N LEU A 297 14.19 19.40 8.50
CA LEU A 297 14.17 17.99 8.14
C LEU A 297 12.76 17.46 7.86
N LEU A 298 11.72 18.30 7.97
CA LEU A 298 10.34 17.90 7.68
C LEU A 298 10.22 17.36 6.24
N PRO A 299 9.51 16.24 6.05
CA PRO A 299 9.35 15.66 4.73
C PRO A 299 8.39 16.52 3.89
N ILE A 300 8.71 16.71 2.61
CA ILE A 300 7.91 17.56 1.72
C ILE A 300 6.52 16.96 1.42
N ASN A 301 6.37 15.63 1.48
CA ASN A 301 5.06 14.96 1.42
C ASN A 301 4.23 15.12 2.71
N GLY A 302 4.78 15.74 3.76
CA GLY A 302 4.09 16.02 5.01
C GLY A 302 3.88 14.81 5.92
N ALA A 303 4.48 13.65 5.62
CA ALA A 303 4.29 12.42 6.39
C ALA A 303 4.70 12.58 7.87
N SER A 304 3.88 12.04 8.77
CA SER A 304 4.20 11.93 10.20
C SER A 304 5.32 10.90 10.42
N LEU A 305 6.52 11.39 10.74
CA LEU A 305 7.69 10.56 11.03
C LEU A 305 7.94 10.49 12.54
N LEU A 306 7.93 9.29 13.13
CA LEU A 306 8.23 9.10 14.55
C LEU A 306 9.71 9.41 14.82
N SER A 307 10.00 10.52 15.48
CA SER A 307 11.37 10.99 15.70
C SER A 307 11.94 10.51 17.03
N GLN A 308 11.11 10.27 18.03
CA GLN A 308 11.58 9.94 19.37
C GLN A 308 10.57 9.12 20.17
N VAL A 309 11.06 8.16 20.95
CA VAL A 309 10.30 7.46 22.00
C VAL A 309 10.95 7.75 23.35
N LEU A 310 10.19 8.41 24.23
CA LEU A 310 10.61 8.73 25.59
C LEU A 310 9.90 7.82 26.59
N VAL A 311 10.66 7.09 27.40
CA VAL A 311 10.12 6.20 28.43
C VAL A 311 10.29 6.82 29.80
N THR A 312 9.18 6.97 30.52
CA THR A 312 9.17 7.54 31.87
C THR A 312 8.51 6.58 32.85
N GLY A 313 9.20 6.27 33.95
CA GLY A 313 8.67 5.56 35.11
C GLY A 313 8.09 6.54 36.13
N HIS A 314 7.04 6.12 36.83
CA HIS A 314 6.28 6.95 37.76
C HIS A 314 6.11 6.22 39.10
N ASP A 315 6.28 6.91 40.23
CA ASP A 315 6.09 6.37 41.59
C ASP A 315 5.20 7.25 42.49
N ALA A 316 4.07 7.71 41.96
CA ALA A 316 3.10 8.64 42.59
C ALA A 316 3.63 10.06 42.88
N GLU A 317 4.82 10.19 43.48
CA GLU A 317 5.43 11.48 43.84
C GLU A 317 6.56 11.90 42.89
N ASN A 318 7.29 10.93 42.32
CA ASN A 318 8.42 11.19 41.45
C ASN A 318 8.24 10.53 40.07
N THR A 319 9.07 11.02 39.15
CA THR A 319 9.15 10.52 37.78
C THR A 319 10.61 10.45 37.39
N GLU A 320 11.00 9.36 36.73
CA GLU A 320 12.35 9.18 36.17
C GLU A 320 12.25 8.72 34.72
N SER A 321 13.05 9.31 33.84
CA SER A 321 13.05 8.99 32.41
C SER A 321 14.34 8.31 31.99
N LEU A 322 14.22 7.36 31.06
CA LEU A 322 15.37 6.84 30.33
C LEU A 322 15.87 7.88 29.32
N PRO A 323 17.13 7.79 28.86
CA PRO A 323 17.56 8.51 27.66
C PRO A 323 16.58 8.22 26.52
N PRO A 324 16.22 9.24 25.74
CA PRO A 324 15.29 9.03 24.65
C PRO A 324 15.90 8.23 23.52
N LEU A 325 15.10 7.35 22.93
CA LEU A 325 15.45 6.70 21.67
C LEU A 325 15.08 7.63 20.52
N GLU A 326 16.05 8.07 19.72
CA GLU A 326 15.86 8.98 18.59
C GLU A 326 15.99 8.25 17.25
N PHE A 327 15.26 8.73 16.24
CA PHE A 327 15.19 8.21 14.88
C PHE A 327 15.35 9.33 13.85
N SER A 328 16.04 9.05 12.74
CA SER A 328 16.09 9.93 11.58
C SER A 328 15.88 9.18 10.27
N TYR A 329 15.40 9.90 9.25
CA TYR A 329 14.94 9.33 7.99
C TYR A 329 15.69 9.92 6.80
N THR A 330 15.78 9.16 5.70
CA THR A 330 16.28 9.66 4.41
C THR A 330 15.36 10.75 3.87
N GLN A 331 15.92 11.68 3.09
CA GLN A 331 15.20 12.87 2.63
C GLN A 331 15.03 12.88 1.11
N PHE A 332 13.93 13.42 0.63
CA PHE A 332 13.74 13.75 -0.78
C PHE A 332 14.36 15.12 -1.09
N GLN A 333 15.34 15.16 -2.00
CA GLN A 333 16.11 16.36 -2.34
C GLN A 333 16.28 16.47 -3.88
N PRO A 334 15.20 16.71 -4.62
CA PRO A 334 15.19 16.67 -6.08
C PRO A 334 15.97 17.80 -6.75
N ASP A 335 16.22 18.90 -6.03
CA ASP A 335 17.10 19.99 -6.46
C ASP A 335 18.57 19.55 -6.62
N LYS A 336 18.96 18.45 -5.97
CA LYS A 336 20.27 17.81 -6.14
C LYS A 336 20.29 16.76 -7.25
N GLY A 337 19.16 16.56 -7.93
CA GLY A 337 19.01 15.64 -9.04
C GLY A 337 20.04 15.92 -10.14
N ARG A 338 20.44 14.87 -10.85
CA ARG A 338 21.44 14.95 -11.90
C ARG A 338 20.84 14.53 -13.22
N ILE A 339 20.98 15.40 -14.22
CA ILE A 339 20.69 15.04 -15.60
C ILE A 339 21.90 14.30 -16.14
N THR A 340 21.66 13.09 -16.62
CA THR A 340 22.67 12.22 -17.21
C THR A 340 22.26 11.84 -18.62
N GLU A 341 23.22 11.78 -19.53
CA GLU A 341 22.97 11.21 -20.86
C GLU A 341 23.04 9.69 -20.73
N LEU A 342 22.01 9.00 -21.21
CA LEU A 342 22.05 7.54 -21.23
C LEU A 342 23.05 7.10 -22.29
N GLY A 343 23.93 6.17 -21.89
CA GLY A 343 25.01 5.65 -22.71
C GLY A 343 24.64 4.30 -23.31
N GLY A 344 25.34 3.93 -24.38
CA GLY A 344 25.18 2.63 -25.04
C GLY A 344 25.64 2.69 -26.48
N GLU A 345 26.15 1.57 -26.99
CA GLU A 345 26.54 1.49 -28.39
C GLU A 345 25.34 1.23 -29.29
N SER A 346 25.19 2.04 -30.36
CA SER A 346 24.13 1.88 -31.36
C SER A 346 22.70 1.95 -30.79
N LEU A 347 22.47 2.85 -29.83
CA LEU A 347 21.12 3.22 -29.37
C LEU A 347 20.20 3.61 -30.53
N PRO A 348 18.87 3.52 -30.35
CA PRO A 348 17.91 3.97 -31.37
C PRO A 348 18.19 5.41 -31.80
N SER A 349 18.24 5.63 -33.12
CA SER A 349 18.42 6.96 -33.68
C SER A 349 17.13 7.79 -33.69
N THR A 350 15.99 7.17 -33.37
CA THR A 350 14.68 7.83 -33.30
C THR A 350 14.21 7.94 -31.85
N SER A 351 13.46 8.99 -31.56
CA SER A 351 12.77 9.21 -30.28
C SER A 351 11.81 8.08 -29.91
N LEU A 352 11.51 7.92 -28.61
CA LEU A 352 10.39 7.09 -28.11
C LEU A 352 9.01 7.65 -28.50
N ALA A 353 8.96 8.76 -29.25
CA ALA A 353 7.75 9.21 -29.92
C ALA A 353 7.37 8.28 -31.09
N ASN A 354 8.32 7.47 -31.57
CA ASN A 354 8.05 6.42 -32.54
C ASN A 354 7.11 5.36 -31.92
N PRO A 355 5.92 5.11 -32.50
CA PRO A 355 4.93 4.19 -31.92
C PRO A 355 5.36 2.71 -31.93
N ASN A 356 6.51 2.39 -32.53
CA ASN A 356 7.09 1.05 -32.51
C ASN A 356 8.17 0.86 -31.43
N LEU A 357 8.53 1.91 -30.70
CA LEU A 357 9.48 1.86 -29.60
C LEU A 357 8.74 2.00 -28.26
N GLU A 358 9.10 1.18 -27.28
CA GLU A 358 8.55 1.27 -25.92
C GLU A 358 9.59 0.89 -24.87
N LEU A 359 9.37 1.33 -23.63
CA LEU A 359 10.15 0.90 -22.47
C LEU A 359 9.49 -0.30 -21.79
N VAL A 360 10.22 -1.40 -21.63
CA VAL A 360 9.70 -2.64 -21.07
C VAL A 360 10.78 -3.31 -20.23
N ASP A 361 10.49 -3.70 -18.98
CA ASP A 361 11.37 -4.58 -18.21
C ASP A 361 11.25 -6.02 -18.72
N LEU A 362 12.00 -6.34 -19.79
CA LEU A 362 11.91 -7.64 -20.45
C LEU A 362 12.43 -8.76 -19.54
N PHE A 363 13.40 -8.46 -18.68
CA PHE A 363 14.10 -9.47 -17.87
C PHE A 363 13.60 -9.55 -16.42
N GLY A 364 12.70 -8.66 -15.99
CA GLY A 364 12.25 -8.57 -14.59
C GLY A 364 13.38 -8.17 -13.65
N GLN A 365 14.25 -7.27 -14.11
CA GLN A 365 15.42 -6.78 -13.36
C GLN A 365 15.13 -5.49 -12.59
N GLY A 366 13.95 -4.91 -12.74
CA GLY A 366 13.50 -3.70 -12.04
C GLY A 366 13.81 -2.40 -12.76
N PHE A 367 14.46 -2.44 -13.92
CA PHE A 367 14.71 -1.27 -14.77
C PHE A 367 14.41 -1.61 -16.23
N PRO A 368 13.73 -0.71 -16.97
CA PRO A 368 13.21 -1.03 -18.30
C PRO A 368 14.31 -1.03 -19.37
N ASP A 369 14.13 -1.93 -20.32
CA ASP A 369 14.86 -2.03 -21.58
C ASP A 369 14.15 -1.21 -22.67
N ILE A 370 14.85 -0.88 -23.75
CA ILE A 370 14.21 -0.30 -24.94
C ILE A 370 13.84 -1.44 -25.87
N LEU A 371 12.55 -1.55 -26.21
CA LEU A 371 12.03 -2.52 -27.17
C LEU A 371 11.67 -1.82 -28.48
N GLU A 372 12.01 -2.43 -29.60
CA GLU A 372 11.45 -2.13 -30.91
C GLU A 372 10.67 -3.32 -31.45
N LEU A 373 9.42 -3.07 -31.85
CA LEU A 373 8.58 -4.03 -32.53
C LEU A 373 7.88 -3.35 -33.70
N SER A 374 8.41 -3.54 -34.91
CA SER A 374 7.95 -2.89 -36.16
C SER A 374 7.83 -3.88 -37.32
N GLY A 375 7.48 -5.14 -37.02
CA GLY A 375 7.68 -6.31 -37.89
C GLY A 375 9.08 -6.95 -37.74
N VAL A 376 10.05 -6.19 -37.22
CA VAL A 376 11.29 -6.71 -36.62
C VAL A 376 11.17 -6.54 -35.12
N ALA A 377 11.56 -7.56 -34.36
CA ALA A 377 11.61 -7.50 -32.90
C ALA A 377 13.08 -7.45 -32.44
N ARG A 378 13.46 -6.40 -31.71
CA ARG A 378 14.78 -6.29 -31.06
C ARG A 378 14.70 -5.44 -29.80
N TYR A 379 15.69 -5.57 -28.94
CA TYR A 379 15.79 -4.75 -27.73
C TYR A 379 17.21 -4.27 -27.47
N TRP A 380 17.33 -3.19 -26.71
CA TRP A 380 18.56 -2.73 -26.08
C TRP A 380 18.41 -2.99 -24.59
N ARG A 381 19.23 -3.90 -24.07
CA ARG A 381 19.18 -4.25 -22.66
C ARG A 381 19.75 -3.12 -21.83
N ASN A 382 18.99 -2.61 -20.89
CA ASN A 382 19.51 -1.74 -19.85
C ASN A 382 20.38 -2.60 -18.92
N MET A 383 21.60 -2.15 -18.67
CA MET A 383 22.60 -2.84 -17.86
C MET A 383 22.75 -2.21 -16.46
N GLY A 384 21.94 -1.19 -16.15
CA GLY A 384 22.05 -0.35 -14.96
C GLY A 384 22.89 0.91 -15.22
N ASP A 385 22.83 1.85 -14.27
CA ASP A 385 23.59 3.11 -14.28
C ASP A 385 23.47 3.91 -15.60
N GLY A 386 22.32 3.79 -16.25
CA GLY A 386 22.01 4.46 -17.52
C GLY A 386 22.83 3.95 -18.71
N GLN A 387 23.36 2.73 -18.67
CA GLN A 387 24.10 2.12 -19.78
C GLN A 387 23.29 1.01 -20.47
N PHE A 388 23.28 1.01 -21.80
CA PHE A 388 22.61 0.01 -22.62
C PHE A 388 23.62 -0.85 -23.40
N ASP A 389 23.29 -2.13 -23.51
CA ASP A 389 24.00 -3.08 -24.37
C ASP A 389 23.64 -2.88 -25.86
N PHE A 390 24.41 -3.50 -26.76
CA PHE A 390 24.12 -3.53 -28.19
C PHE A 390 22.71 -4.10 -28.48
N PRO A 391 22.05 -3.67 -29.57
CA PRO A 391 20.75 -4.20 -29.95
C PRO A 391 20.82 -5.70 -30.21
N ARG A 392 19.89 -6.45 -29.62
CA ARG A 392 19.74 -7.89 -29.81
C ARG A 392 18.41 -8.20 -30.47
N SER A 393 18.43 -9.00 -31.54
CA SER A 393 17.23 -9.49 -32.21
C SER A 393 16.49 -10.52 -31.35
N MET A 394 15.15 -10.43 -31.34
CA MET A 394 14.26 -11.41 -30.70
C MET A 394 13.71 -12.34 -31.78
N ASN A 395 14.50 -13.35 -32.16
CA ASN A 395 14.15 -14.23 -33.29
C ASN A 395 12.88 -15.07 -33.04
N ASP A 396 12.58 -15.36 -31.77
CA ASP A 396 11.42 -16.16 -31.37
C ASP A 396 10.15 -15.33 -31.18
N ALA A 397 10.26 -13.99 -31.19
CA ALA A 397 9.11 -13.09 -31.10
C ALA A 397 8.20 -13.26 -32.32
N PRO A 398 6.87 -13.09 -32.18
CA PRO A 398 5.94 -13.18 -33.29
C PRO A 398 6.31 -12.26 -34.44
N GLY A 399 6.54 -12.85 -35.62
CA GLY A 399 6.85 -12.12 -36.85
C GLY A 399 5.67 -11.28 -37.35
N ASP A 400 5.97 -10.20 -38.07
CA ASP A 400 5.01 -9.30 -38.73
C ASP A 400 4.08 -8.48 -37.81
N LEU A 401 4.30 -8.48 -36.49
CA LEU A 401 3.59 -7.59 -35.57
C LEU A 401 4.34 -6.28 -35.39
N ALA A 402 3.59 -5.18 -35.31
CA ALA A 402 4.13 -3.87 -34.96
C ALA A 402 3.38 -3.28 -33.76
N LEU A 403 4.10 -2.66 -32.81
CA LEU A 403 3.47 -1.93 -31.71
C LEU A 403 2.63 -0.75 -32.21
N ALA A 404 2.85 -0.24 -33.43
CA ALA A 404 1.97 0.75 -34.03
C ALA A 404 0.59 0.18 -34.44
N ASP A 405 0.42 -1.14 -34.58
CA ASP A 405 -0.83 -1.73 -35.03
C ASP A 405 -1.94 -1.55 -34.00
N THR A 406 -3.17 -1.24 -34.43
CA THR A 406 -4.30 -0.98 -33.51
C THR A 406 -4.66 -2.17 -32.62
N GLY A 407 -4.34 -3.39 -33.07
CA GLY A 407 -4.61 -4.63 -32.37
C GLY A 407 -3.48 -5.14 -31.48
N VAL A 408 -2.32 -4.47 -31.44
CA VAL A 408 -1.13 -4.96 -30.71
C VAL A 408 -0.81 -4.03 -29.55
N GLN A 409 -0.73 -4.55 -28.33
CA GLN A 409 -0.49 -3.79 -27.10
C GLN A 409 0.32 -4.57 -26.08
N LEU A 410 0.96 -3.85 -25.17
CA LEU A 410 1.64 -4.41 -24.01
C LEU A 410 0.75 -4.23 -22.78
N ILE A 411 0.42 -5.33 -22.11
CA ILE A 411 -0.42 -5.35 -20.90
C ILE A 411 0.07 -6.44 -19.96
N ASP A 412 -0.24 -6.37 -18.66
CA ASP A 412 -0.13 -7.56 -17.81
C ASP A 412 -1.41 -8.39 -17.99
N ALA A 413 -1.36 -9.36 -18.90
CA ALA A 413 -2.54 -10.17 -19.25
C ALA A 413 -2.78 -11.33 -18.27
N ASN A 414 -1.79 -11.63 -17.42
CA ASN A 414 -1.84 -12.79 -16.53
C ASN A 414 -1.59 -12.49 -15.04
N GLY A 415 -1.39 -11.21 -14.68
CA GLY A 415 -1.26 -10.73 -13.32
C GLY A 415 0.08 -11.08 -12.65
N ASN A 416 1.14 -11.20 -13.44
CA ASN A 416 2.49 -11.56 -12.94
C ASN A 416 3.44 -10.35 -12.79
N GLY A 417 2.95 -9.14 -13.07
CA GLY A 417 3.69 -7.88 -13.04
C GLY A 417 4.58 -7.63 -14.27
N ARG A 418 4.51 -8.47 -15.31
CA ARG A 418 5.30 -8.34 -16.54
C ARG A 418 4.39 -8.02 -17.71
N LEU A 419 4.90 -7.22 -18.64
CA LEU A 419 4.14 -6.84 -19.83
C LEU A 419 4.16 -7.95 -20.88
N ASP A 420 3.00 -8.56 -21.08
CA ASP A 420 2.67 -9.50 -22.14
C ASP A 420 2.28 -8.78 -23.43
N LEU A 421 2.45 -9.45 -24.57
CA LEU A 421 2.07 -8.90 -25.88
C LEU A 421 0.66 -9.36 -26.27
N LEU A 422 -0.33 -8.50 -26.04
CA LEU A 422 -1.72 -8.72 -26.46
C LEU A 422 -1.87 -8.47 -27.95
N VAL A 423 -2.57 -9.39 -28.62
CA VAL A 423 -2.92 -9.32 -30.03
C VAL A 423 -4.42 -9.52 -30.20
N THR A 424 -5.09 -8.52 -30.77
CA THR A 424 -6.53 -8.51 -31.06
C THR A 424 -6.75 -8.09 -32.52
N THR A 425 -6.90 -9.09 -33.39
CA THR A 425 -7.14 -8.94 -34.82
C THR A 425 -8.38 -9.74 -35.24
N SER A 426 -8.83 -9.60 -36.49
CA SER A 426 -9.93 -10.41 -37.02
C SER A 426 -9.61 -11.91 -37.12
N LEU A 427 -8.33 -12.28 -37.11
CA LEU A 427 -7.86 -13.66 -37.26
C LEU A 427 -7.41 -14.29 -35.94
N MET A 428 -7.03 -13.48 -34.96
CA MET A 428 -6.37 -13.92 -33.73
C MET A 428 -6.69 -12.97 -32.59
N SER A 429 -7.11 -13.51 -31.44
CA SER A 429 -7.33 -12.78 -30.19
C SER A 429 -6.72 -13.55 -29.02
N GLY A 430 -5.90 -12.90 -28.23
CA GLY A 430 -5.13 -13.53 -27.15
C GLY A 430 -3.85 -12.77 -26.85
N TYR A 431 -2.94 -13.36 -26.10
CA TYR A 431 -1.64 -12.75 -25.78
C TYR A 431 -0.48 -13.74 -25.85
N TYR A 432 0.71 -13.21 -26.07
CA TYR A 432 1.97 -13.92 -25.86
C TYR A 432 2.51 -13.57 -24.47
N PRO A 433 2.64 -14.54 -23.55
CA PRO A 433 3.21 -14.28 -22.24
C PRO A 433 4.70 -13.93 -22.38
N LEU A 434 5.16 -12.93 -21.62
CA LEU A 434 6.58 -12.63 -21.53
C LEU A 434 7.28 -13.67 -20.64
N LEU A 435 8.12 -14.50 -21.24
CA LEU A 435 8.80 -15.60 -20.54
C LEU A 435 10.06 -15.13 -19.80
N PHE A 436 10.46 -15.92 -18.81
CA PHE A 436 11.70 -15.72 -18.06
C PHE A 436 12.90 -15.83 -19.00
N GLY A 437 13.50 -14.68 -19.35
CA GLY A 437 14.52 -14.58 -20.40
C GLY A 437 14.30 -13.45 -21.40
N GLY A 438 13.22 -12.67 -21.26
CA GLY A 438 12.97 -11.48 -22.08
C GLY A 438 12.57 -11.83 -23.50
N LEU A 439 11.72 -12.85 -23.65
CA LEU A 439 11.28 -13.36 -24.95
C LEU A 439 9.78 -13.62 -24.92
N TRP A 440 9.11 -13.22 -26.00
CA TRP A 440 7.81 -13.78 -26.37
C TRP A 440 8.07 -14.97 -27.28
N ASP A 441 7.61 -16.14 -26.88
CA ASP A 441 7.70 -17.34 -27.71
C ASP A 441 6.44 -17.47 -28.56
N GLN A 442 6.61 -17.55 -29.89
CA GLN A 442 5.53 -17.78 -30.85
C GLN A 442 4.65 -19.01 -30.51
N LEU A 443 5.22 -20.05 -29.91
CA LEU A 443 4.47 -21.26 -29.56
C LEU A 443 3.66 -21.12 -28.26
N SER A 444 3.92 -20.07 -27.49
CA SER A 444 3.31 -19.82 -26.18
C SER A 444 2.04 -18.96 -26.25
N PHE A 445 1.51 -18.69 -27.45
CA PHE A 445 0.29 -17.91 -27.63
C PHE A 445 -0.89 -18.47 -26.82
N ARG A 446 -1.49 -17.63 -26.00
CA ARG A 446 -2.71 -17.92 -25.24
C ARG A 446 -3.90 -17.33 -25.97
N GLN A 447 -4.64 -18.18 -26.69
CA GLN A 447 -5.84 -17.77 -27.39
C GLN A 447 -6.98 -17.49 -26.41
N TYR A 448 -7.64 -16.35 -26.57
CA TYR A 448 -8.85 -16.02 -25.83
C TYR A 448 -10.10 -16.58 -26.51
N PRO A 449 -10.95 -17.32 -25.76
CA PRO A 449 -12.30 -17.66 -26.20
C PRO A 449 -13.18 -16.43 -26.42
N PHE A 450 -13.03 -15.39 -25.60
CA PHE A 450 -13.81 -14.15 -25.68
C PHE A 450 -12.90 -12.95 -25.97
N ALA A 451 -13.17 -12.29 -27.10
CA ALA A 451 -12.42 -11.13 -27.57
C ALA A 451 -13.22 -9.83 -27.36
N PRO A 452 -12.56 -8.69 -27.13
CA PRO A 452 -13.25 -7.43 -27.00
C PRO A 452 -13.79 -7.01 -28.37
N SER A 453 -15.03 -6.51 -28.42
CA SER A 453 -15.70 -6.07 -29.66
C SER A 453 -15.25 -4.68 -30.13
N PHE A 454 -14.19 -4.13 -29.50
CA PHE A 454 -13.74 -2.76 -29.69
C PHE A 454 -12.21 -2.67 -29.71
N GLY A 455 -11.70 -1.60 -30.31
CA GLY A 455 -10.27 -1.32 -30.33
C GLY A 455 -9.81 -0.82 -28.95
N LEU A 456 -8.94 -1.59 -28.30
CA LEU A 456 -8.40 -1.24 -26.99
C LEU A 456 -7.50 0.03 -27.02
N LYS A 457 -6.97 0.42 -28.20
CA LYS A 457 -6.24 1.70 -28.40
C LYS A 457 -7.14 2.92 -28.59
N HIS A 458 -8.46 2.77 -28.52
CA HIS A 458 -9.37 3.89 -28.70
C HIS A 458 -9.17 4.93 -27.59
N THR A 459 -9.23 6.23 -27.91
CA THR A 459 -8.92 7.31 -26.95
C THR A 459 -9.88 7.41 -25.77
N GLU A 460 -11.09 6.86 -25.93
CA GLU A 460 -12.12 6.72 -24.88
C GLU A 460 -12.08 5.38 -24.14
N VAL A 461 -11.03 4.58 -24.35
CA VAL A 461 -10.77 3.34 -23.61
C VAL A 461 -9.52 3.53 -22.77
N LYS A 462 -9.54 3.04 -21.53
CA LYS A 462 -8.38 3.00 -20.65
C LYS A 462 -8.16 1.59 -20.16
N LEU A 463 -6.89 1.20 -20.11
CA LEU A 463 -6.45 -0.08 -19.57
C LEU A 463 -5.95 0.15 -18.15
N ILE A 464 -6.63 -0.44 -17.18
CA ILE A 464 -6.36 -0.31 -15.75
C ILE A 464 -6.85 -1.59 -15.07
N ASP A 465 -6.24 -1.99 -13.97
CA ASP A 465 -6.78 -3.04 -13.10
C ASP A 465 -8.01 -2.48 -12.36
N LEU A 466 -9.20 -3.02 -12.65
CA LEU A 466 -10.45 -2.51 -12.08
C LEU A 466 -10.88 -3.29 -10.83
N ASP A 467 -10.33 -4.48 -10.58
CA ASP A 467 -10.71 -5.30 -9.44
C ASP A 467 -9.57 -5.71 -8.50
N GLY A 468 -8.38 -5.19 -8.74
CA GLY A 468 -7.20 -5.36 -7.90
C GLY A 468 -6.59 -6.76 -7.97
N ASP A 469 -6.88 -7.53 -9.02
CA ASP A 469 -6.32 -8.89 -9.21
C ASP A 469 -4.96 -8.94 -9.90
N GLY A 470 -4.46 -7.77 -10.35
CA GLY A 470 -3.21 -7.58 -11.05
C GLY A 470 -3.31 -7.79 -12.55
N VAL A 471 -4.45 -8.29 -13.06
CA VAL A 471 -4.69 -8.42 -14.50
C VAL A 471 -5.16 -7.07 -15.05
N THR A 472 -4.68 -6.71 -16.24
CA THR A 472 -5.09 -5.47 -16.89
C THR A 472 -6.51 -5.61 -17.47
N ASP A 473 -7.45 -4.85 -16.92
CA ASP A 473 -8.82 -4.72 -17.42
C ASP A 473 -8.97 -3.52 -18.38
N ALA A 474 -10.19 -3.30 -18.86
CA ALA A 474 -10.52 -2.15 -19.70
C ALA A 474 -11.79 -1.43 -19.24
N ILE A 475 -11.75 -0.10 -19.21
CA ILE A 475 -12.91 0.77 -19.04
C ILE A 475 -13.17 1.59 -20.30
N ASP A 476 -14.43 1.63 -20.72
CA ASP A 476 -14.89 2.27 -21.94
C ASP A 476 -15.97 3.32 -21.67
N ASN A 477 -15.70 4.57 -22.08
CA ASN A 477 -16.60 5.72 -21.93
C ASN A 477 -17.27 6.16 -23.25
N ARG A 478 -17.15 5.40 -24.35
CA ARG A 478 -17.71 5.79 -25.66
C ARG A 478 -19.22 6.01 -25.66
N SER A 479 -19.96 5.38 -24.76
CA SER A 479 -21.42 5.55 -24.68
C SER A 479 -21.82 6.96 -24.18
N GLY A 480 -20.94 7.63 -23.43
CA GLY A 480 -21.17 8.94 -22.82
C GLY A 480 -22.19 8.97 -21.68
N THR A 481 -22.97 7.90 -21.46
CA THR A 481 -23.94 7.79 -20.35
C THR A 481 -23.56 6.72 -19.34
N ASN A 482 -22.95 5.63 -19.82
CA ASN A 482 -22.50 4.51 -19.01
C ASN A 482 -21.00 4.28 -19.18
N LEU A 483 -20.38 3.83 -18.09
CA LEU A 483 -19.05 3.25 -18.11
C LEU A 483 -19.19 1.74 -18.31
N ASN A 484 -18.57 1.20 -19.35
CA ASN A 484 -18.53 -0.24 -19.57
C ASN A 484 -17.16 -0.76 -19.12
N CYS A 485 -17.17 -1.62 -18.11
CA CYS A 485 -15.98 -2.26 -17.54
C CYS A 485 -15.89 -3.68 -18.09
N PHE A 486 -14.77 -4.03 -18.69
CA PHE A 486 -14.47 -5.34 -19.25
C PHE A 486 -13.33 -5.95 -18.45
N PHE A 487 -13.62 -7.03 -17.74
CA PHE A 487 -12.63 -7.71 -16.90
C PHE A 487 -11.94 -8.79 -17.74
N ASN A 488 -10.61 -8.80 -17.71
CA ASN A 488 -9.82 -9.75 -18.47
C ASN A 488 -9.46 -10.96 -17.59
N ASP A 489 -9.68 -12.16 -18.12
CA ASP A 489 -9.24 -13.40 -17.50
C ASP A 489 -8.05 -14.00 -18.29
N PRO A 490 -6.97 -14.47 -17.64
CA PRO A 490 -5.78 -14.97 -18.33
C PRO A 490 -6.03 -16.22 -19.20
N VAL A 491 -7.16 -16.91 -19.00
CA VAL A 491 -7.56 -18.13 -19.71
C VAL A 491 -8.75 -17.86 -20.63
N ASP A 492 -9.81 -17.25 -20.11
CA ASP A 492 -11.06 -17.05 -20.83
C ASP A 492 -11.12 -15.73 -21.62
N GLY A 493 -10.20 -14.80 -21.36
CA GLY A 493 -10.19 -13.47 -21.97
C GLY A 493 -11.28 -12.58 -21.40
N TRP A 494 -11.92 -11.79 -22.26
CA TRP A 494 -12.85 -10.72 -21.86
C TRP A 494 -14.27 -11.23 -21.62
N ASN A 495 -14.43 -12.18 -20.69
CA ASN A 495 -15.66 -12.94 -20.48
C ASN A 495 -16.69 -12.25 -19.55
N GLN A 496 -16.26 -11.25 -18.77
CA GLN A 496 -17.10 -10.53 -17.83
C GLN A 496 -17.19 -9.05 -18.21
N THR A 497 -18.42 -8.51 -18.23
CA THR A 497 -18.66 -7.09 -18.50
C THR A 497 -19.66 -6.54 -17.50
N LEU A 498 -19.39 -5.34 -16.98
CA LEU A 498 -20.28 -4.59 -16.13
C LEU A 498 -20.54 -3.22 -16.75
N SER A 499 -21.81 -2.86 -16.93
CA SER A 499 -22.21 -1.53 -17.40
C SER A 499 -22.82 -0.76 -16.23
N LEU A 500 -22.18 0.36 -15.86
CA LEU A 500 -22.61 1.22 -14.77
C LEU A 500 -22.99 2.59 -15.32
N ALA A 501 -23.99 3.23 -14.71
CA ALA A 501 -24.26 4.63 -15.00
C ALA A 501 -23.02 5.46 -14.67
N ARG A 502 -22.64 6.40 -15.54
CA ARG A 502 -21.49 7.26 -15.29
C ARG A 502 -21.77 8.12 -14.05
N PRO A 503 -20.88 8.11 -13.04
CA PRO A 503 -21.06 8.92 -11.83
C PRO A 503 -21.15 10.42 -12.13
N SER A 504 -21.75 11.17 -11.21
CA SER A 504 -21.77 12.63 -11.28
C SER A 504 -20.34 13.19 -11.19
N GLY A 505 -20.06 14.23 -11.98
CA GLY A 505 -18.73 14.86 -12.03
C GLY A 505 -17.62 13.99 -12.62
N PHE A 506 -17.92 12.78 -13.11
CA PHE A 506 -16.93 11.95 -13.80
C PHE A 506 -16.59 12.57 -15.18
N PRO A 507 -15.34 12.41 -15.69
CA PRO A 507 -14.94 13.03 -16.94
C PRO A 507 -15.86 12.69 -18.12
N ALA A 508 -16.14 13.70 -18.94
CA ALA A 508 -16.96 13.51 -20.13
C ALA A 508 -16.22 12.70 -21.22
N SER A 509 -14.90 12.82 -21.30
CA SER A 509 -14.03 12.18 -22.30
C SER A 509 -12.69 11.81 -21.67
N PHE A 510 -12.20 10.60 -21.95
CA PHE A 510 -10.86 10.16 -21.53
C PHE A 510 -9.75 10.68 -22.45
N ALA A 511 -10.11 11.22 -23.62
CA ALA A 511 -9.18 11.82 -24.56
C ALA A 511 -8.76 13.26 -24.19
N ASP A 512 -9.46 13.88 -23.22
CA ASP A 512 -9.10 15.21 -22.73
C ASP A 512 -7.73 15.15 -22.04
N PRO A 513 -6.72 15.93 -22.49
CA PRO A 513 -5.37 15.90 -21.91
C PRO A 513 -5.32 16.37 -20.46
N ARG A 514 -6.39 16.97 -19.92
CA ARG A 514 -6.52 17.35 -18.51
C ARG A 514 -6.98 16.20 -17.62
N VAL A 515 -7.47 15.12 -18.21
CA VAL A 515 -7.85 13.90 -17.49
C VAL A 515 -6.62 13.00 -17.43
N LYS A 516 -6.15 12.74 -16.21
CA LYS A 516 -5.01 11.88 -15.91
C LYS A 516 -5.47 10.71 -15.05
N TRP A 517 -4.58 9.73 -14.92
CA TRP A 517 -4.82 8.52 -14.14
C TRP A 517 -3.55 8.27 -13.32
N GLY A 518 -3.73 7.97 -12.05
CA GLY A 518 -2.64 7.79 -11.08
C GLY A 518 -3.21 7.36 -9.73
N ASP A 519 -2.42 6.68 -8.92
CA ASP A 519 -2.80 6.31 -7.55
C ASP A 519 -2.62 7.52 -6.62
N MET A 520 -3.70 8.25 -6.34
CA MET A 520 -3.62 9.47 -5.54
C MET A 520 -3.66 9.20 -4.04
N SER A 521 -4.03 7.98 -3.63
CA SER A 521 -4.22 7.56 -2.25
C SER A 521 -3.10 6.64 -1.72
N GLY A 522 -2.29 6.07 -2.61
CA GLY A 522 -1.20 5.14 -2.29
C GLY A 522 -1.68 3.71 -2.02
N ASP A 523 -2.87 3.33 -2.48
CA ASP A 523 -3.50 2.05 -2.20
C ASP A 523 -3.34 1.01 -3.33
N GLY A 524 -2.60 1.37 -4.37
CA GLY A 524 -2.31 0.60 -5.57
C GLY A 524 -3.44 0.56 -6.59
N LEU A 525 -4.53 1.29 -6.40
CA LEU A 525 -5.61 1.42 -7.37
C LEU A 525 -5.45 2.72 -8.19
N GLN A 526 -5.79 2.67 -9.48
CA GLN A 526 -5.67 3.83 -10.35
C GLN A 526 -6.89 4.76 -10.21
N ASP A 527 -6.66 5.97 -9.72
CA ASP A 527 -7.68 7.01 -9.58
C ASP A 527 -7.82 7.87 -10.84
N VAL A 528 -8.95 8.57 -10.95
CA VAL A 528 -9.18 9.53 -12.04
C VAL A 528 -8.86 10.93 -11.56
N ILE A 529 -7.95 11.61 -12.23
CA ILE A 529 -7.49 12.96 -11.89
C ILE A 529 -7.96 13.95 -12.95
N ILE A 530 -8.47 15.10 -12.54
CA ILE A 530 -8.98 16.15 -13.41
C ILE A 530 -8.28 17.47 -13.07
N ILE A 531 -7.57 18.03 -14.04
CA ILE A 531 -6.80 19.26 -13.87
C ILE A 531 -7.51 20.42 -14.56
N ASN A 532 -8.10 21.31 -13.77
CA ASN A 532 -8.84 22.48 -14.24
C ASN A 532 -8.08 23.76 -13.92
N GLY A 533 -7.21 24.20 -14.84
CA GLY A 533 -6.32 25.32 -14.55
C GLY A 533 -5.39 24.96 -13.39
N ASN A 534 -5.40 25.77 -12.33
CA ASN A 534 -4.54 25.54 -11.16
C ASN A 534 -5.20 24.65 -10.09
N SER A 535 -6.45 24.22 -10.26
CA SER A 535 -7.13 23.30 -9.34
C SER A 535 -7.06 21.88 -9.85
N VAL A 536 -6.80 20.94 -8.94
CA VAL A 536 -6.79 19.50 -9.21
C VAL A 536 -7.84 18.84 -8.33
N GLU A 537 -8.67 18.01 -8.92
CA GLU A 537 -9.54 17.08 -8.21
C GLU A 537 -9.24 15.66 -8.65
N TYR A 538 -9.50 14.68 -7.78
CA TYR A 538 -9.48 13.27 -8.17
C TYR A 538 -10.69 12.52 -7.62
N LYS A 539 -11.01 11.39 -8.24
CA LYS A 539 -12.05 10.48 -7.81
C LYS A 539 -11.42 9.14 -7.45
N PRO A 540 -11.52 8.69 -6.18
CA PRO A 540 -10.88 7.46 -5.74
C PRO A 540 -11.57 6.23 -6.35
N ASN A 541 -10.78 5.22 -6.71
CA ASN A 541 -11.26 3.96 -7.25
C ASN A 541 -11.81 3.07 -6.13
N LEU A 542 -13.11 2.74 -6.18
CA LEU A 542 -13.77 1.81 -5.24
C LEU A 542 -13.88 0.38 -5.81
N GLY A 543 -13.20 0.17 -6.94
CA GLY A 543 -13.17 -1.01 -7.78
C GLY A 543 -14.49 -1.39 -8.43
N TYR A 544 -14.38 -2.34 -9.34
CA TYR A 544 -15.48 -2.82 -10.19
C TYR A 544 -16.17 -1.67 -10.96
N GLY A 545 -15.41 -0.65 -11.36
CA GLY A 545 -15.93 0.53 -12.06
C GLY A 545 -16.73 1.52 -11.21
N ARG A 546 -16.71 1.37 -9.88
CA ARG A 546 -17.26 2.33 -8.93
C ARG A 546 -16.19 3.34 -8.53
N TRP A 547 -16.62 4.57 -8.31
CA TRP A 547 -15.75 5.70 -7.99
C TRP A 547 -16.35 6.49 -6.84
N GLY A 548 -15.49 7.01 -5.96
CA GLY A 548 -15.93 7.89 -4.87
C GLY A 548 -16.30 9.29 -5.34
N GLU A 549 -16.66 10.13 -4.37
CA GLU A 549 -16.90 11.56 -4.59
C GLU A 549 -15.61 12.28 -5.01
N SER A 550 -15.76 13.48 -5.58
CA SER A 550 -14.60 14.29 -5.99
C SER A 550 -13.85 14.83 -4.76
N ILE A 551 -12.59 14.45 -4.62
CA ILE A 551 -11.66 15.01 -3.63
C ILE A 551 -10.90 16.16 -4.29
N PHE A 552 -11.06 17.37 -3.74
CA PHE A 552 -10.36 18.56 -4.23
C PHE A 552 -9.06 18.73 -3.47
N MET A 553 -7.93 18.68 -4.18
CA MET A 553 -6.62 18.90 -3.59
C MET A 553 -6.47 20.37 -3.21
N GLU A 554 -6.15 20.62 -1.94
CA GLU A 554 -5.84 21.98 -1.49
C GLU A 554 -4.48 22.44 -2.04
N ASN A 555 -4.25 23.75 -1.98
CA ASN A 555 -3.14 24.46 -2.63
C ASN A 555 -3.18 24.39 -4.17
N ALA A 556 -3.20 25.56 -4.79
CA ALA A 556 -3.24 25.66 -6.25
C ALA A 556 -1.83 25.44 -6.83
N LEU A 557 -1.72 24.78 -7.99
CA LEU A 557 -0.44 24.44 -8.60
C LEU A 557 0.38 25.66 -9.08
N ASP A 558 -0.23 26.84 -9.26
CA ASP A 558 0.40 28.02 -9.88
C ASP A 558 1.04 27.72 -11.25
N LEU A 559 0.28 27.06 -12.15
CA LEU A 559 0.77 26.73 -13.48
C LEU A 559 1.04 27.98 -14.33
N PRO A 560 2.02 27.94 -15.24
CA PRO A 560 2.35 29.07 -16.10
C PRO A 560 1.18 29.44 -17.01
N PHE A 561 1.08 30.74 -17.33
CA PHE A 561 0.04 31.22 -18.23
C PHE A 561 0.14 30.56 -19.61
N GLY A 562 -0.96 29.94 -20.04
CA GLY A 562 -1.02 29.23 -21.33
C GLY A 562 -0.36 27.85 -21.32
N TYR A 563 -0.20 27.22 -20.15
CA TYR A 563 0.35 25.88 -20.03
C TYR A 563 -0.34 24.87 -20.98
N ASP A 564 0.45 23.95 -21.55
CA ASP A 564 -0.06 22.79 -22.27
C ASP A 564 -0.34 21.62 -21.31
N PRO A 565 -1.61 21.19 -21.12
CA PRO A 565 -1.95 20.06 -20.24
C PRO A 565 -1.32 18.72 -20.65
N LYS A 566 -0.85 18.59 -21.90
CA LYS A 566 -0.11 17.41 -22.36
C LYS A 566 1.28 17.29 -21.72
N ARG A 567 1.84 18.40 -21.23
CA ARG A 567 3.14 18.45 -20.55
C ARG A 567 3.05 18.15 -19.05
N ILE A 568 1.85 17.88 -18.54
CA ILE A 568 1.67 17.39 -17.17
C ILE A 568 1.79 15.87 -17.16
N LEU A 569 2.70 15.36 -16.36
CA LEU A 569 2.89 13.94 -16.07
C LEU A 569 2.46 13.67 -14.61
N VAL A 570 2.03 12.44 -14.37
CA VAL A 570 1.48 11.98 -13.08
C VAL A 570 2.11 10.67 -12.69
N GLY A 571 2.76 10.61 -11.53
CA GLY A 571 3.37 9.38 -11.00
C GLY A 571 4.19 9.65 -9.75
N ASP A 572 4.47 8.59 -9.00
CA ASP A 572 5.31 8.65 -7.78
C ASP A 572 6.76 8.99 -8.15
N ILE A 573 7.26 10.11 -7.62
CA ILE A 573 8.64 10.59 -7.82
C ILE A 573 9.45 10.70 -6.52
N ASP A 574 8.80 10.67 -5.36
CA ASP A 574 9.48 10.77 -4.06
C ASP A 574 9.50 9.44 -3.28
N GLY A 575 8.85 8.41 -3.84
CA GLY A 575 8.88 7.03 -3.39
C GLY A 575 7.89 6.69 -2.28
N ASP A 576 6.94 7.57 -1.98
CA ASP A 576 5.94 7.34 -0.93
C ASP A 576 4.73 6.50 -1.39
N GLY A 577 4.65 6.20 -2.69
CA GLY A 577 3.59 5.40 -3.31
C GLY A 577 2.43 6.23 -3.85
N LEU A 578 2.37 7.54 -3.58
CA LEU A 578 1.34 8.43 -4.09
C LEU A 578 1.78 9.05 -5.41
N ALA A 579 0.82 9.29 -6.29
CA ALA A 579 1.07 9.96 -7.55
C ALA A 579 1.29 11.47 -7.33
N ASP A 580 2.45 11.94 -7.75
CA ASP A 580 2.84 13.35 -7.78
C ASP A 580 2.56 13.98 -9.15
N LEU A 581 2.67 15.32 -9.22
CA LEU A 581 2.57 16.06 -10.48
C LEU A 581 3.89 16.63 -10.93
N ILE A 582 4.15 16.49 -12.22
CA ILE A 582 5.31 17.06 -12.91
C ILE A 582 4.81 17.91 -14.06
N TYR A 583 5.26 19.16 -14.14
CA TYR A 583 5.11 19.99 -15.33
C TYR A 583 6.46 20.20 -15.98
N VAL A 584 6.59 19.78 -17.24
CA VAL A 584 7.84 19.92 -18.00
C VAL A 584 7.72 21.10 -18.97
N ASP A 585 8.52 22.14 -18.76
CA ASP A 585 8.64 23.26 -19.69
C ASP A 585 9.94 23.18 -20.51
N SER A 586 10.34 24.27 -21.13
CA SER A 586 11.44 24.34 -22.12
C SER A 586 12.82 24.39 -21.48
N ASP A 587 12.93 24.73 -20.20
CA ASP A 587 14.20 24.80 -19.45
C ASP A 587 14.02 24.50 -17.95
N THR A 588 12.79 24.21 -17.55
CA THR A 588 12.45 23.90 -16.16
C THR A 588 11.53 22.69 -16.06
N VAL A 589 11.72 21.91 -15.01
CA VAL A 589 10.76 20.92 -14.52
C VAL A 589 10.23 21.41 -13.18
N THR A 590 8.91 21.52 -13.04
CA THR A 590 8.27 21.87 -11.77
C THR A 590 7.56 20.64 -11.20
N LEU A 591 7.81 20.37 -9.92
CA LEU A 591 7.27 19.24 -9.18
C LEU A 591 6.31 19.73 -8.10
N TRP A 592 5.19 19.04 -7.92
CA TRP A 592 4.31 19.19 -6.78
C TRP A 592 4.10 17.84 -6.13
N ILE A 593 4.45 17.75 -4.85
CA ILE A 593 4.37 16.51 -4.09
C ILE A 593 2.99 16.37 -3.47
N ASN A 594 2.40 15.20 -3.64
CA ASN A 594 1.11 14.86 -3.10
C ASN A 594 1.22 14.63 -1.59
N GLN A 595 0.53 15.46 -0.79
CA GLN A 595 0.53 15.33 0.66
C GLN A 595 -0.68 14.50 1.11
N SER A 596 -0.53 13.17 1.07
CA SER A 596 -1.50 12.19 1.56
C SER A 596 -2.89 12.25 0.89
N GLY A 597 -2.95 12.68 -0.37
CA GLY A 597 -4.20 12.81 -1.13
C GLY A 597 -5.07 14.00 -0.71
N ASN A 598 -4.53 14.96 0.05
CA ASN A 598 -5.31 16.11 0.53
C ASN A 598 -4.91 17.43 -0.13
N ARG A 599 -3.63 17.61 -0.46
CA ARG A 599 -3.08 18.89 -0.93
C ARG A 599 -1.75 18.72 -1.65
N TRP A 600 -1.33 19.78 -2.33
CA TRP A 600 -0.02 19.87 -2.97
C TRP A 600 1.01 20.58 -2.08
N SER A 601 2.26 20.15 -2.15
CA SER A 601 3.40 20.89 -1.61
C SER A 601 3.59 22.24 -2.32
N ASP A 602 4.42 23.11 -1.75
CA ASP A 602 5.01 24.20 -2.52
C ASP A 602 5.78 23.63 -3.73
N PRO A 603 5.81 24.32 -4.89
CA PRO A 603 6.46 23.82 -6.09
C PRO A 603 7.97 23.70 -5.90
N VAL A 604 8.54 22.57 -6.32
CA VAL A 604 9.99 22.41 -6.44
C VAL A 604 10.39 22.58 -7.90
N VAL A 605 11.19 23.60 -8.19
CA VAL A 605 11.62 23.93 -9.55
C VAL A 605 13.05 23.47 -9.78
N ILE A 606 13.22 22.60 -10.77
CA ILE A 606 14.52 22.17 -11.29
C ILE A 606 14.78 22.94 -12.58
N SER A 607 15.84 23.74 -12.61
CA SER A 607 16.26 24.53 -13.77
C SER A 607 17.29 23.79 -14.63
N ASP A 608 17.65 24.37 -15.77
CA ASP A 608 18.64 23.85 -16.71
C ASP A 608 18.30 22.47 -17.28
N THR A 609 17.00 22.16 -17.42
CA THR A 609 16.52 20.90 -18.00
C THR A 609 16.49 20.95 -19.53
N PRO A 610 16.62 19.82 -20.24
CA PRO A 610 16.49 19.78 -21.69
C PRO A 610 15.16 20.37 -22.17
N ALA A 611 15.22 21.14 -23.26
CA ALA A 611 14.03 21.69 -23.89
C ALA A 611 13.16 20.63 -24.51
N VAL A 612 11.84 20.80 -24.38
CA VAL A 612 10.83 19.93 -24.97
C VAL A 612 10.30 20.56 -26.26
N SER A 613 10.68 19.98 -27.39
CA SER A 613 10.06 20.23 -28.69
C SER A 613 8.90 19.24 -28.93
N ASN A 614 8.01 19.53 -29.89
CA ASN A 614 6.89 18.64 -30.25
C ASN A 614 7.34 17.27 -30.82
N LEU A 615 8.64 17.06 -31.06
CA LEU A 615 9.23 15.81 -31.54
C LEU A 615 9.85 14.97 -30.42
N ASP A 616 9.93 15.50 -29.19
CA ASP A 616 10.55 14.80 -28.06
C ASP A 616 9.50 13.97 -27.31
N ALA A 617 9.81 12.70 -27.06
CA ALA A 617 9.03 11.90 -26.13
C ALA A 617 9.59 12.06 -24.72
N LEU A 618 8.73 12.57 -23.85
CA LEU A 618 8.89 12.52 -22.40
C LEU A 618 8.27 11.22 -21.88
N ARG A 619 8.99 10.55 -20.97
CA ARG A 619 8.51 9.37 -20.25
C ARG A 619 8.92 9.46 -18.79
N MET A 620 8.07 8.97 -17.91
CA MET A 620 8.50 8.62 -16.54
C MET A 620 8.90 7.15 -16.55
N ALA A 621 10.08 6.87 -16.01
CA ALA A 621 10.61 5.51 -15.95
C ALA A 621 11.71 5.41 -14.90
N ASP A 622 11.78 4.27 -14.23
CA ASP A 622 12.88 3.93 -13.32
C ASP A 622 14.08 3.38 -14.09
N MET A 623 14.82 4.26 -14.78
CA MET A 623 15.96 3.85 -15.61
C MET A 623 17.13 3.27 -14.81
N HIS A 624 17.17 3.49 -13.49
CA HIS A 624 18.25 3.06 -12.59
C HIS A 624 17.87 1.88 -11.69
N GLY A 625 16.60 1.45 -11.65
CA GLY A 625 16.15 0.32 -10.83
C GLY A 625 16.05 0.65 -9.34
N THR A 626 15.75 1.91 -9.02
CA THR A 626 15.63 2.41 -7.64
C THR A 626 14.26 2.19 -7.01
N GLY A 627 13.28 1.76 -7.81
CA GLY A 627 11.87 1.68 -7.46
C GLY A 627 11.14 3.02 -7.57
N ILE A 628 11.77 4.06 -8.12
CA ILE A 628 11.22 5.42 -8.24
C ILE A 628 11.43 5.91 -9.67
N ASN A 629 10.40 6.53 -10.24
CA ASN A 629 10.49 7.04 -11.61
C ASN A 629 11.31 8.32 -11.68
N GLY A 630 12.23 8.40 -12.64
CA GLY A 630 12.81 9.66 -13.09
C GLY A 630 12.15 10.15 -14.37
N LEU A 631 12.64 11.27 -14.91
CA LEU A 631 12.15 11.84 -16.16
C LEU A 631 13.13 11.57 -17.30
N LEU A 632 12.64 10.93 -18.36
CA LEU A 632 13.40 10.59 -19.56
C LEU A 632 12.95 11.46 -20.74
N TRP A 633 13.92 12.15 -21.35
CA TRP A 633 13.77 12.81 -22.64
C TRP A 633 14.35 11.92 -23.72
N SER A 634 13.65 11.80 -24.85
CA SER A 634 14.16 11.13 -26.04
C SER A 634 13.90 11.98 -27.30
N LYS A 635 14.94 12.17 -28.11
CA LYS A 635 14.91 12.97 -29.34
C LYS A 635 15.49 12.20 -30.52
N ASP A 636 15.18 12.62 -31.74
CA ASP A 636 15.84 12.05 -32.92
C ASP A 636 17.33 12.44 -32.95
N ALA A 637 18.19 11.47 -33.23
CA ALA A 637 19.63 11.69 -33.28
C ALA A 637 19.99 12.55 -34.50
N ILE A 638 20.70 13.65 -34.26
CA ILE A 638 21.14 14.56 -35.34
C ILE A 638 22.39 14.00 -36.04
N TRP A 639 23.21 13.24 -35.33
CA TRP A 639 24.46 12.63 -35.82
C TRP A 639 24.64 11.21 -35.29
N PHE A 640 25.34 10.36 -36.05
CA PHE A 640 25.73 9.02 -35.60
C PHE A 640 26.59 9.10 -34.32
N GLY A 641 26.14 8.43 -33.25
CA GLY A 641 26.86 8.31 -31.98
C GLY A 641 26.56 9.40 -30.93
N GLN A 642 25.65 10.33 -31.19
CA GLN A 642 25.15 11.24 -30.15
C GLN A 642 24.07 10.54 -29.33
N SER A 643 24.07 10.72 -28.00
CA SER A 643 22.97 10.20 -27.19
C SER A 643 21.67 10.94 -27.53
N SER A 644 20.65 10.14 -27.82
CA SER A 644 19.27 10.57 -28.06
C SER A 644 18.48 10.70 -26.77
N PHE A 645 19.06 10.31 -25.62
CA PHE A 645 18.35 10.06 -24.38
C PHE A 645 19.01 10.76 -23.20
N SER A 646 18.27 11.63 -22.53
CA SER A 646 18.71 12.31 -21.31
C SER A 646 17.76 11.95 -20.17
N PHE A 647 18.29 11.65 -18.99
CA PHE A 647 17.53 11.18 -17.84
C PHE A 647 17.81 12.03 -16.60
N LEU A 648 16.75 12.47 -15.93
CA LEU A 648 16.79 13.17 -14.65
C LEU A 648 16.34 12.22 -13.54
N ASP A 649 17.26 11.90 -12.64
CA ASP A 649 16.99 11.21 -11.38
C ASP A 649 16.66 12.24 -10.29
N PHE A 650 15.50 12.08 -9.64
CA PHE A 650 15.02 12.97 -8.58
C PHE A 650 15.59 12.63 -7.19
N ILE A 651 16.06 11.41 -6.95
CA ILE A 651 16.43 10.95 -5.59
C ILE A 651 17.94 10.80 -5.40
N GLY A 652 18.70 10.69 -6.49
CA GLY A 652 20.16 10.50 -6.42
C GLY A 652 20.56 9.13 -5.84
N GLY A 653 19.73 8.11 -6.03
CA GLY A 653 19.98 6.71 -5.65
C GLY A 653 19.62 6.29 -4.22
N VAL A 654 19.06 7.19 -3.39
CA VAL A 654 18.61 6.83 -2.03
C VAL A 654 17.11 7.05 -1.92
N LYS A 655 16.34 5.98 -1.69
CA LYS A 655 14.90 6.08 -1.49
C LYS A 655 14.58 6.97 -0.27
N PRO A 656 13.77 8.03 -0.43
CA PRO A 656 13.36 8.92 0.67
C PRO A 656 12.51 8.24 1.75
N TYR A 657 12.39 8.92 2.89
CA TYR A 657 11.49 8.62 4.01
C TYR A 657 11.70 7.26 4.72
N LEU A 658 12.82 6.59 4.45
CA LEU A 658 13.20 5.36 5.13
C LEU A 658 14.01 5.66 6.40
N LEU A 659 13.80 4.87 7.46
CA LEU A 659 14.58 4.99 8.68
C LEU A 659 16.07 4.74 8.38
N GLN A 660 16.90 5.73 8.67
CA GLN A 660 18.33 5.73 8.35
C GLN A 660 19.20 5.58 9.59
N GLU A 661 18.86 6.24 10.69
CA GLU A 661 19.65 6.26 11.92
C GLU A 661 18.78 6.04 13.14
N MET A 662 19.37 5.40 14.15
CA MET A 662 18.83 5.25 15.50
C MET A 662 19.91 5.65 16.51
N ARG A 663 19.52 6.37 17.56
CA ARG A 663 20.40 6.79 18.65
C ARG A 663 19.74 6.51 20.00
N ASN A 664 20.42 5.74 20.86
CA ASN A 664 19.96 5.33 22.19
C ASN A 664 20.82 5.90 23.33
#